data_AF-J4GNY2-F1
#
_entry.id   AF-J4GNY2-F1
#
_cell.length_a   1.000
_cell.length_b   1.000
_cell.length_c   1.000
_cell.angle_alpha   90.00
_cell.angle_beta   90.00
_cell.angle_gamma   90.00
#
_symmetry.space_group_name_H-M   'P 1'
#
loop_
_entity.id
_entity.type
_entity.pdbx_description
1 polymer ?
#
loop_
_entity_poly.entity_id
_entity_poly.type
_entity_poly.pdbx_seq_one_letter_code
_entity_poly.pdbx_strand_id
1 'polypeptide(L)'
;MSSSLLLRCSGGAGAARRHRWRPLVSCYFRSFHTSPSAWNSTSPRADVDTKSTIKHTETDAGKPYSELSVGVPVETFPNERRVAITPQNVKVLIKKGFSQILVEKNAGAQAQFPDEQYKAAGATLVDREHLYGASDILLKVRPPALGEEAEKVKEGSTIISFLYPNQNKAIVEALASRKANAFAMELIPRISRAQVFDALSSMANIAGYKAVLEAANHFGRFLTGQVTAAGRMGAIVRGFDTRAAAKEQVQSLGAEFLEVNIQESGEGGGGYAKVMSKEFIEAEMALFLEQCKDVDIALIPGRPAPKLITTEMVAAMKQGSVIVDLAAETGGNCSLTRPGELYVHDGVTIIGYTDLPSRLPTQSSTLYSNNITKFLLSIGDDGTFGIDLQDEVVRGSIVLHQGTLLPPAPRPVPPVVSAPSPDKAAEVAETKAITPWQKATREIATITAGMGTAITLGKLAGPAFMSQFFTFGLASLIGYRVVWGVAPALHSPLMSVTNAISGMVGVGGLFVMGGGYLPGTVPQVLGAASVLLASVNVAGGFVITKRMLDMFKRKTDPPEYAWLYGVPAILFAGGFLTAASTGMSGLVQAGYLTSSVLCISSLSGLASQATARQGNILGMLGVSSGILASLAAVGFSPELLVQFAAVSAIGGSVGTVIGRRITAIELPQMVAALHSVVGLAAVLTSIASVLADVGHASTLHLVTAYLGVLIGGVTFTGSIVAFLKLAGRMSSRPLMFPGRHILNSSLLGANIVSMGAFVTMAPSVPMIAAGFLGANTILSFIKGFTTTAAIGGADMPVVITVLNAYSGFALVAEGFMLDNSLLTTIGALIGVSGSILSYIMCVAMNRTLTNVLFGGIGSSAVQSDYKIEGVISKTSVDETVDALANAENVILVVGYGMAVAKAQYAISDVVSMLRSKGIKVRFAIHPVAGRMPGQCNVLLAEASVPYDSTPLVFAH
;
A
#
# COMPACT_ATOMS: atom_id res chain seq x y z
N MET A 1 -49.21 -27.40 31.95
CA MET A 1 -50.06 -26.29 31.47
C MET A 1 -49.37 -25.71 30.24
N SER A 2 -49.53 -26.35 29.08
CA SER A 2 -50.59 -26.15 28.07
C SER A 2 -49.92 -25.42 26.89
N SER A 3 -49.48 -26.14 25.86
CA SER A 3 -50.24 -26.48 24.63
C SER A 3 -50.46 -25.21 23.77
N SER A 4 -50.10 -25.14 22.48
CA SER A 4 -50.51 -25.99 21.35
C SER A 4 -49.56 -25.68 20.16
N LEU A 5 -48.97 -26.58 19.35
CA LEU A 5 -49.37 -27.79 18.62
C LEU A 5 -50.21 -27.53 17.35
N LEU A 6 -49.83 -28.26 16.27
CA LEU A 6 -50.52 -28.60 15.00
C LEU A 6 -50.10 -27.78 13.75
N LEU A 7 -49.79 -28.31 12.56
CA LEU A 7 -49.90 -29.63 11.86
C LEU A 7 -48.78 -29.73 10.78
N ARG A 8 -48.08 -30.87 10.54
CA ARG A 8 -48.40 -32.04 9.67
C ARG A 8 -48.68 -31.66 8.19
N CYS A 9 -47.99 -32.17 7.16
CA CYS A 9 -47.94 -33.55 6.60
C CYS A 9 -46.85 -33.62 5.49
N SER A 10 -45.88 -34.55 5.48
CA SER A 10 -45.87 -35.95 4.96
C SER A 10 -45.62 -36.14 3.45
N GLY A 11 -44.49 -36.78 3.11
CA GLY A 11 -44.45 -37.92 2.18
C GLY A 11 -43.86 -37.73 0.77
N GLY A 12 -42.79 -38.50 0.47
CA GLY A 12 -42.72 -39.26 -0.79
C GLY A 12 -41.45 -39.15 -1.65
N ALA A 13 -40.73 -40.28 -1.76
CA ALA A 13 -39.75 -40.70 -2.79
C ALA A 13 -38.40 -39.94 -2.84
N GLY A 14 -37.21 -40.54 -2.84
CA GLY A 14 -36.82 -41.92 -3.17
C GLY A 14 -35.79 -41.89 -4.30
N ALA A 15 -34.49 -41.90 -4.00
CA ALA A 15 -33.45 -42.40 -4.91
C ALA A 15 -32.13 -42.58 -4.15
N ALA A 16 -31.78 -43.84 -3.94
CA ALA A 16 -30.50 -44.29 -3.40
C ALA A 16 -29.40 -44.17 -4.46
N ARG A 17 -28.18 -43.74 -4.06
CA ARG A 17 -26.94 -44.33 -4.57
C ARG A 17 -25.90 -44.40 -3.44
N ARG A 18 -25.53 -45.65 -3.14
CA ARG A 18 -24.45 -46.07 -2.25
C ARG A 18 -23.09 -45.71 -2.87
N HIS A 19 -22.09 -45.42 -2.03
CA HIS A 19 -20.76 -46.07 -1.98
C HIS A 19 -19.92 -45.34 -0.91
N ARG A 20 -19.86 -45.86 0.33
CA ARG A 20 -18.94 -46.87 0.88
C ARG A 20 -17.55 -46.28 1.23
N TRP A 21 -17.38 -46.11 2.54
CA TRP A 21 -16.14 -45.83 3.28
C TRP A 21 -15.07 -46.93 3.09
N ARG A 22 -13.77 -46.55 3.03
CA ARG A 22 -12.66 -46.99 3.92
C ARG A 22 -11.27 -46.46 3.47
N PRO A 23 -10.21 -46.53 4.32
CA PRO A 23 -9.27 -45.40 4.56
C PRO A 23 -7.78 -45.69 4.25
N LEU A 24 -6.95 -44.64 4.44
CA LEU A 24 -5.53 -44.57 4.93
C LEU A 24 -4.55 -45.71 4.57
N VAL A 25 -3.39 -45.37 3.97
CA VAL A 25 -2.01 -45.71 4.44
C VAL A 25 -0.96 -44.91 3.64
N SER A 26 0.13 -44.56 4.33
CA SER A 26 1.28 -43.73 3.96
C SER A 26 2.49 -44.55 3.48
N CYS A 27 3.29 -43.94 2.57
CA CYS A 27 4.74 -44.04 2.27
C CYS A 27 5.49 -45.39 2.16
N TYR A 28 6.46 -45.52 1.21
CA TYR A 28 7.89 -45.08 1.30
C TYR A 28 8.78 -45.81 0.25
N PHE A 29 9.97 -45.21 -0.04
CA PHE A 29 11.20 -45.67 -0.77
C PHE A 29 11.27 -45.48 -2.31
N ARG A 30 12.13 -44.56 -2.82
CA ARG A 30 13.59 -44.67 -3.19
C ARG A 30 13.80 -45.67 -4.35
N SER A 31 14.56 -45.44 -5.42
CA SER A 31 15.84 -44.72 -5.53
C SER A 31 16.40 -44.80 -6.98
N PHE A 32 17.35 -43.90 -7.29
CA PHE A 32 18.52 -44.02 -8.19
C PHE A 32 18.42 -44.00 -9.74
N HIS A 33 19.19 -43.05 -10.29
CA HIS A 33 20.13 -43.13 -11.45
C HIS A 33 19.52 -43.43 -12.84
N THR A 34 19.95 -42.90 -13.98
CA THR A 34 21.14 -42.17 -14.45
C THR A 34 20.83 -41.76 -15.90
N SER A 35 21.35 -40.62 -16.38
CA SER A 35 21.48 -40.37 -17.83
C SER A 35 22.52 -41.34 -18.42
N PRO A 36 22.34 -41.81 -19.68
CA PRO A 36 23.25 -41.33 -20.72
C PRO A 36 22.64 -41.17 -22.13
N SER A 37 23.06 -40.09 -22.77
CA SER A 37 23.46 -39.90 -24.18
C SER A 37 22.86 -40.75 -25.33
N ALA A 38 22.33 -39.98 -26.30
CA ALA A 38 22.66 -39.99 -27.74
C ALA A 38 22.39 -41.24 -28.58
N TRP A 39 21.37 -41.18 -29.44
CA TRP A 39 21.36 -41.87 -30.74
C TRP A 39 20.75 -40.96 -31.82
N ASN A 40 21.57 -40.69 -32.85
CA ASN A 40 21.18 -40.07 -34.12
C ASN A 40 20.27 -41.00 -34.92
N SER A 41 19.26 -40.44 -35.60
CA SER A 41 18.77 -41.01 -36.86
C SER A 41 18.25 -39.90 -37.78
N THR A 42 19.01 -39.67 -38.85
CA THR A 42 18.70 -38.88 -40.03
C THR A 42 17.64 -39.56 -40.89
N SER A 43 16.63 -38.82 -41.37
CA SER A 43 16.14 -38.94 -42.75
C SER A 43 15.36 -37.69 -43.18
N PRO A 44 15.37 -37.31 -44.48
CA PRO A 44 15.03 -35.97 -44.93
C PRO A 44 13.58 -35.88 -45.44
N ARG A 45 12.94 -34.72 -45.24
CA ARG A 45 11.74 -34.34 -45.99
C ARG A 45 11.91 -32.95 -46.58
N ALA A 46 11.63 -32.89 -47.87
CA ALA A 46 11.77 -31.75 -48.75
C ALA A 46 10.77 -30.63 -48.40
N ASP A 47 11.29 -29.43 -48.22
CA ASP A 47 10.50 -28.20 -48.25
C ASP A 47 10.40 -27.72 -49.71
N VAL A 48 9.17 -27.63 -50.20
CA VAL A 48 8.85 -26.97 -51.47
C VAL A 48 8.69 -25.48 -51.19
N ASP A 49 9.70 -24.75 -51.60
CA ASP A 49 9.79 -23.29 -51.55
C ASP A 49 8.82 -22.68 -52.57
N THR A 50 7.81 -21.96 -52.08
CA THR A 50 6.97 -21.06 -52.89
C THR A 50 6.77 -19.75 -52.14
N LYS A 51 7.83 -18.95 -52.02
CA LYS A 51 7.70 -17.50 -51.89
C LYS A 51 8.33 -16.82 -53.10
N SER A 52 7.48 -16.30 -53.97
CA SER A 52 7.91 -15.43 -55.06
C SER A 52 8.65 -14.23 -54.49
N THR A 53 9.87 -14.09 -54.97
CA THR A 53 10.84 -13.05 -54.65
C THR A 53 10.32 -11.69 -55.13
N ILE A 54 9.72 -10.92 -54.22
CA ILE A 54 9.77 -9.47 -54.31
C ILE A 54 11.15 -9.08 -53.78
N LYS A 55 12.01 -8.56 -54.66
CA LYS A 55 13.34 -8.07 -54.34
C LYS A 55 13.25 -7.07 -53.17
N HIS A 56 14.03 -7.33 -52.13
CA HIS A 56 14.34 -6.35 -51.09
C HIS A 56 15.01 -5.13 -51.73
N THR A 57 14.28 -4.03 -51.87
CA THR A 57 14.87 -2.70 -51.95
C THR A 57 15.25 -2.25 -50.55
N GLU A 58 16.42 -1.61 -50.46
CA GLU A 58 17.02 -0.99 -49.28
C GLU A 58 15.97 -0.27 -48.41
N THR A 59 16.03 -0.45 -47.10
CA THR A 59 15.34 0.41 -46.14
C THR A 59 15.89 1.82 -46.30
N ASP A 60 15.11 2.74 -46.88
CA ASP A 60 15.43 4.16 -46.97
C ASP A 60 15.84 4.67 -45.58
N ALA A 61 17.09 5.11 -45.42
CA ALA A 61 17.52 5.79 -44.22
C ALA A 61 16.68 7.07 -44.06
N GLY A 62 15.92 7.20 -42.96
CA GLY A 62 15.00 8.32 -42.74
C GLY A 62 15.69 9.68 -42.88
N LYS A 63 14.99 10.65 -43.49
CA LYS A 63 15.51 12.01 -43.69
C LYS A 63 15.65 12.74 -42.34
N PRO A 64 16.79 13.38 -42.03
CA PRO A 64 16.93 14.16 -40.80
C PRO A 64 15.90 15.30 -40.72
N TYR A 65 15.37 15.58 -39.52
CA TYR A 65 14.43 16.71 -39.35
C TYR A 65 15.05 18.06 -39.76
N SER A 66 16.38 18.21 -39.64
CA SER A 66 17.11 19.42 -40.01
C SER A 66 17.04 19.78 -41.50
N GLU A 67 16.62 18.83 -42.34
CA GLU A 67 16.45 19.01 -43.79
C GLU A 67 14.98 19.22 -44.19
N LEU A 68 14.04 19.11 -43.25
CA LEU A 68 12.61 19.10 -43.52
C LEU A 68 11.94 20.39 -43.05
N SER A 69 11.11 20.97 -43.91
CA SER A 69 10.21 22.07 -43.58
C SER A 69 8.78 21.58 -43.31
N VAL A 70 8.13 22.17 -42.31
CA VAL A 70 6.72 21.88 -41.99
C VAL A 70 5.86 23.11 -42.29
N GLY A 71 4.85 22.96 -43.15
CA GLY A 71 3.91 24.00 -43.56
C GLY A 71 2.56 23.91 -42.87
N VAL A 72 2.02 25.05 -42.45
CA VAL A 72 0.70 25.20 -41.82
C VAL A 72 -0.08 26.32 -42.53
N PRO A 73 -0.94 25.99 -43.51
CA PRO A 73 -1.75 26.99 -44.20
C PRO A 73 -2.93 27.44 -43.33
N VAL A 74 -3.57 28.55 -43.71
CA VAL A 74 -4.88 28.92 -43.15
C VAL A 74 -5.96 27.99 -43.74
N GLU A 75 -7.00 27.70 -42.97
CA GLU A 75 -8.12 26.93 -43.48
C GLU A 75 -9.06 27.81 -44.32
N THR A 76 -9.45 27.33 -45.49
CA THR A 76 -10.27 28.04 -46.48
C THR A 76 -11.73 27.59 -46.48
N PHE A 77 -12.02 26.44 -45.86
CA PHE A 77 -13.37 25.91 -45.79
C PHE A 77 -14.30 26.84 -44.99
N PRO A 78 -15.54 27.12 -45.47
CA PRO A 78 -16.45 28.02 -44.79
C PRO A 78 -16.66 27.65 -43.31
N ASN A 79 -16.52 28.65 -42.43
CA ASN A 79 -16.64 28.52 -40.96
C ASN A 79 -15.61 27.60 -40.28
N GLU A 80 -14.54 27.18 -40.95
CA GLU A 80 -13.41 26.51 -40.31
C GLU A 80 -12.53 27.54 -39.59
N ARG A 81 -12.47 27.45 -38.26
CA ARG A 81 -11.77 28.41 -37.39
C ARG A 81 -10.56 27.77 -36.70
N ARG A 82 -10.38 26.45 -36.85
CA ARG A 82 -9.25 25.73 -36.26
C ARG A 82 -7.98 25.91 -37.09
N VAL A 83 -6.85 25.60 -36.48
CA VAL A 83 -5.52 25.56 -37.12
C VAL A 83 -4.82 24.26 -36.76
N ALA A 84 -4.02 23.72 -37.69
CA ALA A 84 -3.40 22.41 -37.52
C ALA A 84 -2.32 22.37 -36.43
N ILE A 85 -1.61 23.48 -36.22
CA ILE A 85 -0.53 23.61 -35.22
C ILE A 85 -0.69 24.89 -34.41
N THR A 86 -0.50 24.76 -33.10
CA THR A 86 -0.46 25.90 -32.16
C THR A 86 0.98 26.39 -31.91
N PRO A 87 1.19 27.63 -31.45
CA PRO A 87 2.52 28.14 -31.10
C PRO A 87 3.29 27.27 -30.09
N GLN A 88 2.58 26.58 -29.18
CA GLN A 88 3.21 25.66 -28.23
C GLN A 88 3.90 24.49 -28.94
N ASN A 89 3.25 23.87 -29.91
CA ASN A 89 3.83 22.74 -30.63
C ASN A 89 4.79 23.15 -31.75
N VAL A 90 4.75 24.41 -32.22
CA VAL A 90 5.85 24.98 -33.00
C VAL A 90 7.16 24.88 -32.22
N LYS A 91 7.17 25.29 -30.94
CA LYS A 91 8.37 25.19 -30.09
C LYS A 91 8.84 23.74 -29.94
N VAL A 92 7.90 22.79 -29.86
CA VAL A 92 8.23 21.36 -29.75
C VAL A 92 8.90 20.86 -31.04
N LEU A 93 8.35 21.18 -32.22
CA LEU A 93 8.93 20.76 -33.50
C LEU A 93 10.30 21.42 -33.75
N ILE A 94 10.45 22.71 -33.46
CA ILE A 94 11.77 23.39 -33.52
C ILE A 94 12.77 22.73 -32.56
N LYS A 95 12.38 22.45 -31.32
CA LYS A 95 13.23 21.78 -30.33
C LYS A 95 13.63 20.35 -30.77
N LYS A 96 12.77 19.67 -31.52
CA LYS A 96 13.05 18.35 -32.10
C LYS A 96 14.00 18.41 -33.30
N GLY A 97 14.25 19.58 -33.88
CA GLY A 97 15.27 19.79 -34.90
C GLY A 97 14.73 19.96 -36.32
N PHE A 98 13.44 20.23 -36.50
CA PHE A 98 12.91 20.59 -37.83
C PHE A 98 13.56 21.87 -38.35
N SER A 99 13.96 21.88 -39.63
CA SER A 99 14.69 22.99 -40.26
C SER A 99 13.96 24.32 -40.13
N GLN A 100 12.66 24.31 -40.44
CA GLN A 100 11.80 25.49 -40.40
C GLN A 100 10.33 25.09 -40.29
N ILE A 101 9.57 25.87 -39.53
CA ILE A 101 8.11 25.75 -39.44
C ILE A 101 7.52 26.97 -40.14
N LEU A 102 6.94 26.75 -41.31
CA LEU A 102 6.33 27.76 -42.17
C LEU A 102 4.84 27.87 -41.83
N VAL A 103 4.38 29.07 -41.47
CA VAL A 103 2.98 29.32 -41.11
C VAL A 103 2.43 30.43 -42.02
N GLU A 104 1.29 30.20 -42.66
CA GLU A 104 0.62 31.24 -43.46
C GLU A 104 0.19 32.40 -42.55
N LYS A 105 0.36 33.64 -43.03
CA LYS A 105 -0.11 34.82 -42.29
C LYS A 105 -1.59 34.69 -41.94
N ASN A 106 -1.93 34.94 -40.67
CA ASN A 106 -3.26 34.80 -40.08
C ASN A 106 -3.80 33.36 -39.99
N ALA A 107 -2.97 32.32 -40.15
CA ALA A 107 -3.41 30.92 -40.06
C ALA A 107 -4.17 30.59 -38.76
N GLY A 108 -3.69 31.12 -37.62
CA GLY A 108 -4.27 30.89 -36.31
C GLY A 108 -5.24 31.98 -35.82
N ALA A 109 -5.53 33.01 -36.62
CA ALA A 109 -6.27 34.19 -36.15
C ALA A 109 -7.67 33.84 -35.62
N GLN A 110 -8.40 32.97 -36.32
CA GLN A 110 -9.74 32.52 -35.92
C GLN A 110 -9.73 31.57 -34.70
N ALA A 111 -8.58 30.95 -34.43
CA ALA A 111 -8.34 30.14 -33.22
C ALA A 111 -7.75 30.95 -32.06
N GLN A 112 -7.66 32.29 -32.20
CA GLN A 112 -7.08 33.22 -31.23
C GLN A 112 -5.56 33.05 -31.01
N PHE A 113 -4.84 32.57 -32.02
CA PHE A 113 -3.37 32.54 -32.05
C PHE A 113 -2.86 33.59 -33.05
N PRO A 114 -2.51 34.81 -32.60
CA PRO A 114 -1.99 35.84 -33.49
C PRO A 114 -0.59 35.47 -34.01
N ASP A 115 -0.29 35.96 -35.21
CA ASP A 115 0.98 35.78 -35.94
C ASP A 115 2.24 36.04 -35.10
N GLU A 116 2.20 37.03 -34.19
CA GLU A 116 3.30 37.35 -33.30
C GLU A 116 3.65 36.20 -32.33
N GLN A 117 2.67 35.39 -31.91
CA GLN A 117 2.94 34.21 -31.09
C GLN A 117 3.65 33.11 -31.89
N TYR A 118 3.33 32.96 -33.18
CA TYR A 118 4.03 32.02 -34.06
C TYR A 118 5.49 32.44 -34.29
N LYS A 119 5.74 33.74 -34.57
CA LYS A 119 7.11 34.28 -34.65
C LYS A 119 7.88 34.06 -33.35
N ALA A 120 7.28 34.38 -32.20
CA ALA A 120 7.91 34.19 -30.90
C ALA A 120 8.17 32.71 -30.55
N ALA A 121 7.43 31.79 -31.17
CA ALA A 121 7.66 30.35 -31.06
C ALA A 121 8.76 29.82 -32.00
N GLY A 122 9.28 30.65 -32.92
CA GLY A 122 10.31 30.30 -33.89
C GLY A 122 9.80 29.89 -35.27
N ALA A 123 8.51 30.12 -35.59
CA ALA A 123 7.99 29.90 -36.94
C ALA A 123 8.30 31.07 -37.88
N THR A 124 8.44 30.76 -39.17
CA THR A 124 8.58 31.74 -40.25
C THR A 124 7.21 31.99 -40.88
N LEU A 125 6.76 33.25 -40.87
CA LEU A 125 5.50 33.61 -41.52
C LEU A 125 5.70 33.81 -43.01
N VAL A 126 4.89 33.12 -43.81
CA VAL A 126 4.99 33.12 -45.27
C VAL A 126 3.63 33.40 -45.92
N ASP A 127 3.66 33.76 -47.20
CA ASP A 127 2.47 33.82 -48.04
C ASP A 127 2.08 32.41 -48.55
N ARG A 128 0.83 32.28 -48.96
CA ARG A 128 0.24 30.98 -49.32
C ARG A 128 0.99 30.26 -50.45
N GLU A 129 1.32 30.98 -51.52
CA GLU A 129 1.99 30.39 -52.69
C GLU A 129 3.38 29.85 -52.33
N HIS A 130 4.15 30.60 -51.52
CA HIS A 130 5.43 30.13 -51.04
C HIS A 130 5.29 28.92 -50.10
N LEU A 131 4.28 28.90 -49.22
CA LEU A 131 4.07 27.81 -48.27
C LEU A 131 3.92 26.46 -48.97
N TYR A 132 3.05 26.37 -49.99
CA TYR A 132 2.80 25.12 -50.70
C TYR A 132 4.00 24.62 -51.50
N GLY A 133 4.83 25.53 -52.03
CA GLY A 133 6.05 25.19 -52.77
C GLY A 133 7.26 24.83 -51.90
N ALA A 134 7.35 25.40 -50.69
CA ALA A 134 8.50 25.25 -49.81
C ALA A 134 8.37 24.12 -48.77
N SER A 135 7.15 23.65 -48.48
CA SER A 135 6.87 22.67 -47.41
C SER A 135 7.12 21.22 -47.83
N ASP A 136 7.99 20.51 -47.11
CA ASP A 136 8.17 19.06 -47.29
C ASP A 136 7.07 18.26 -46.60
N ILE A 137 6.56 18.78 -45.48
CA ILE A 137 5.45 18.21 -44.71
C ILE A 137 4.37 19.30 -44.55
N LEU A 138 3.17 19.06 -45.03
CA LEU A 138 2.02 19.95 -44.92
C LEU A 138 1.05 19.42 -43.87
N LEU A 139 0.76 20.23 -42.85
CA LEU A 139 -0.19 19.91 -41.78
C LEU A 139 -1.46 20.74 -41.96
N LYS A 140 -2.59 20.08 -42.19
CA LYS A 140 -3.92 20.70 -42.27
C LYS A 140 -4.89 20.05 -41.29
N VAL A 141 -5.99 20.73 -41.02
CA VAL A 141 -7.13 20.17 -40.30
C VAL A 141 -8.01 19.42 -41.29
N ARG A 142 -8.52 20.11 -42.32
CA ARG A 142 -9.43 19.54 -43.34
C ARG A 142 -8.68 19.04 -44.58
N PRO A 143 -9.34 18.25 -45.46
CA PRO A 143 -8.74 17.87 -46.73
C PRO A 143 -8.33 19.11 -47.55
N PRO A 144 -7.22 19.07 -48.30
CA PRO A 144 -6.86 20.15 -49.22
C PRO A 144 -7.99 20.43 -50.23
N ALA A 145 -8.35 21.69 -50.42
CA ALA A 145 -9.39 22.08 -51.38
C ALA A 145 -8.98 21.75 -52.83
N LEU A 146 -9.89 21.09 -53.57
CA LEU A 146 -9.70 20.76 -54.98
C LEU A 146 -9.72 22.04 -55.83
N GLY A 147 -8.79 22.16 -56.78
CA GLY A 147 -8.64 23.33 -57.66
C GLY A 147 -7.85 24.50 -57.07
N GLU A 148 -7.67 24.56 -55.75
CA GLU A 148 -6.99 25.68 -55.08
C GLU A 148 -5.75 25.25 -54.29
N GLU A 149 -5.78 24.11 -53.61
CA GLU A 149 -4.73 23.66 -52.68
C GLU A 149 -4.10 22.33 -53.11
N ALA A 150 -4.91 21.34 -53.48
CA ALA A 150 -4.45 19.96 -53.73
C ALA A 150 -3.43 19.86 -54.89
N GLU A 151 -3.59 20.69 -55.93
CA GLU A 151 -2.71 20.73 -57.11
C GLU A 151 -1.43 21.54 -56.86
N LYS A 152 -1.43 22.41 -55.84
CA LYS A 152 -0.31 23.31 -55.53
C LYS A 152 0.71 22.71 -54.58
N VAL A 153 0.40 21.60 -53.92
CA VAL A 153 1.35 20.92 -53.02
C VAL A 153 2.65 20.58 -53.76
N LYS A 154 3.79 20.75 -53.08
CA LYS A 154 5.11 20.37 -53.58
C LYS A 154 5.13 18.89 -53.98
N GLU A 155 5.71 18.58 -55.15
CA GLU A 155 5.82 17.20 -55.62
C GLU A 155 6.65 16.36 -54.63
N GLY A 156 6.15 15.18 -54.26
CA GLY A 156 6.82 14.30 -53.28
C GLY A 156 6.69 14.73 -51.80
N SER A 157 5.89 15.75 -51.49
CA SER A 157 5.64 16.19 -50.10
C SER A 157 4.75 15.20 -49.33
N THR A 158 4.74 15.34 -48.01
CA THR A 158 3.85 14.58 -47.11
C THR A 158 2.73 15.45 -46.58
N ILE A 159 1.48 15.03 -46.73
CA ILE A 159 0.31 15.73 -46.21
C ILE A 159 -0.27 14.94 -45.05
N ILE A 160 -0.53 15.61 -43.93
CA ILE A 160 -1.22 15.04 -42.78
C ILE A 160 -2.46 15.90 -42.48
N SER A 161 -3.64 15.32 -42.66
CA SER A 161 -4.94 15.99 -42.44
C SER A 161 -6.06 14.99 -42.26
N PHE A 162 -7.27 15.44 -41.94
CA PHE A 162 -8.45 14.64 -42.28
C PHE A 162 -8.57 14.57 -43.81
N LEU A 163 -8.80 13.39 -44.39
CA LEU A 163 -8.81 13.22 -45.86
C LEU A 163 -10.12 12.67 -46.41
N TYR A 164 -10.76 11.75 -45.67
CA TYR A 164 -11.96 11.00 -46.05
C TYR A 164 -11.86 10.40 -47.47
N PRO A 165 -10.87 9.52 -47.73
CA PRO A 165 -10.49 9.11 -49.08
C PRO A 165 -11.61 8.38 -49.84
N ASN A 166 -12.55 7.73 -49.13
CA ASN A 166 -13.69 7.07 -49.76
C ASN A 166 -14.70 8.06 -50.33
N GLN A 167 -14.85 9.22 -49.69
CA GLN A 167 -15.75 10.30 -50.09
C GLN A 167 -15.07 11.27 -51.08
N ASN A 168 -13.77 11.48 -50.93
CA ASN A 168 -13.02 12.54 -51.60
C ASN A 168 -12.03 12.01 -52.65
N LYS A 169 -12.47 11.11 -53.54
CA LYS A 169 -11.60 10.46 -54.54
C LYS A 169 -10.83 11.44 -55.43
N ALA A 170 -11.50 12.51 -55.88
CA ALA A 170 -10.87 13.52 -56.73
C ALA A 170 -9.70 14.24 -56.04
N ILE A 171 -9.79 14.50 -54.73
CA ILE A 171 -8.69 15.11 -53.96
C ILE A 171 -7.52 14.13 -53.85
N VAL A 172 -7.82 12.85 -53.61
CA VAL A 172 -6.80 11.79 -53.54
C VAL A 172 -6.09 11.64 -54.91
N GLU A 173 -6.83 11.68 -56.01
CA GLU A 173 -6.27 11.64 -57.37
C GLU A 173 -5.40 12.87 -57.67
N ALA A 174 -5.81 14.07 -57.26
CA ALA A 174 -5.02 15.28 -57.38
C ALA A 174 -3.69 15.18 -56.61
N LEU A 175 -3.73 14.73 -55.35
CA LEU A 175 -2.52 14.50 -54.55
C LEU A 175 -1.64 13.38 -55.14
N ALA A 176 -2.24 12.34 -55.72
CA ALA A 176 -1.53 11.26 -56.38
C ALA A 176 -0.74 11.76 -57.60
N SER A 177 -1.34 12.66 -58.40
CA SER A 177 -0.66 13.30 -59.55
C SER A 177 0.59 14.08 -59.16
N ARG A 178 0.67 14.54 -57.91
CA ARG A 178 1.81 15.25 -57.31
C ARG A 178 2.81 14.31 -56.62
N LYS A 179 2.67 12.99 -56.79
CA LYS A 179 3.51 11.97 -56.14
C LYS A 179 3.59 12.14 -54.61
N ALA A 180 2.56 12.70 -53.99
CA ALA A 180 2.59 13.01 -52.56
C ALA A 180 2.41 11.75 -51.70
N ASN A 181 2.89 11.82 -50.45
CA ASN A 181 2.46 10.94 -49.37
C ASN A 181 1.27 11.58 -48.67
N ALA A 182 0.21 10.83 -48.38
CA ALA A 182 -0.98 11.38 -47.71
C ALA A 182 -1.39 10.50 -46.53
N PHE A 183 -1.33 11.06 -45.32
CA PHE A 183 -1.81 10.47 -44.09
C PHE A 183 -3.18 11.03 -43.72
N ALA A 184 -4.11 10.13 -43.45
CA ALA A 184 -5.47 10.41 -43.05
C ALA A 184 -5.62 10.25 -41.54
N MET A 185 -5.81 11.37 -40.83
CA MET A 185 -5.94 11.38 -39.36
C MET A 185 -7.16 10.59 -38.87
N GLU A 186 -8.22 10.46 -39.68
CA GLU A 186 -9.40 9.64 -39.37
C GLU A 186 -9.18 8.13 -39.51
N LEU A 187 -8.09 7.71 -40.17
CA LEU A 187 -7.74 6.30 -40.38
C LEU A 187 -6.70 5.78 -39.38
N ILE A 188 -6.26 6.61 -38.43
CA ILE A 188 -5.40 6.16 -37.32
C ILE A 188 -6.09 4.99 -36.59
N PRO A 189 -5.43 3.83 -36.44
CA PRO A 189 -6.04 2.66 -35.83
C PRO A 189 -6.31 2.89 -34.34
N ARG A 190 -7.47 2.42 -33.85
CA ARG A 190 -7.87 2.54 -32.44
C ARG A 190 -7.23 1.45 -31.57
N ILE A 191 -5.92 1.54 -31.43
CA ILE A 191 -5.10 0.67 -30.57
C ILE A 191 -4.49 1.47 -29.41
N SER A 192 -4.14 0.82 -28.30
CA SER A 192 -3.70 1.50 -27.07
C SER A 192 -2.54 2.48 -27.28
N ARG A 193 -1.52 2.09 -28.07
CA ARG A 193 -0.38 2.98 -28.39
C ARG A 193 -0.76 4.22 -29.20
N ALA A 194 -1.84 4.14 -29.98
CA ALA A 194 -2.25 5.18 -30.92
C ALA A 194 -3.35 6.12 -30.38
N GLN A 195 -3.89 5.85 -29.19
CA GLN A 195 -4.93 6.69 -28.56
C GLN A 195 -4.50 8.16 -28.42
N VAL A 196 -3.21 8.41 -28.19
CA VAL A 196 -2.66 9.78 -28.09
C VAL A 196 -2.60 10.52 -29.44
N PHE A 197 -2.75 9.81 -30.56
CA PHE A 197 -2.78 10.35 -31.92
C PHE A 197 -4.21 10.49 -32.47
N ASP A 198 -5.21 9.90 -31.81
CA ASP A 198 -6.59 9.82 -32.32
C ASP A 198 -7.30 11.20 -32.29
N ALA A 199 -7.27 11.87 -33.44
CA ALA A 199 -7.93 13.15 -33.63
C ALA A 199 -9.47 13.06 -33.59
N LEU A 200 -10.07 11.93 -33.97
CA LEU A 200 -11.53 11.77 -33.93
C LEU A 200 -12.02 11.77 -32.49
N SER A 201 -11.32 11.07 -31.60
CA SER A 201 -11.66 11.06 -30.17
C SER A 201 -11.53 12.45 -29.55
N SER A 202 -10.47 13.20 -29.87
CA SER A 202 -10.33 14.59 -29.44
C SER A 202 -11.47 15.48 -29.94
N MET A 203 -11.82 15.42 -31.23
CA MET A 203 -12.88 16.25 -31.80
C MET A 203 -14.27 15.85 -31.28
N ALA A 204 -14.53 14.56 -31.08
CA ALA A 204 -15.78 14.07 -30.51
C ALA A 204 -15.97 14.53 -29.05
N ASN A 205 -14.91 14.52 -28.24
CA ASN A 205 -14.95 15.04 -26.88
C ASN A 205 -15.34 16.54 -26.86
N ILE A 206 -14.71 17.34 -27.72
CA ILE A 206 -15.03 18.77 -27.83
C ILE A 206 -16.45 18.99 -28.37
N ALA A 207 -16.87 18.23 -29.37
CA ALA A 207 -18.23 18.32 -29.91
C ALA A 207 -19.28 18.00 -28.85
N GLY A 208 -19.07 16.97 -28.03
CA GLY A 208 -19.94 16.62 -26.90
C GLY A 208 -19.99 17.74 -25.85
N TYR A 209 -18.84 18.27 -25.44
CA TYR A 209 -18.77 19.40 -24.51
C TYR A 209 -19.47 20.66 -25.06
N LYS A 210 -19.19 21.01 -26.32
CA LYS A 210 -19.78 22.18 -26.98
C LYS A 210 -21.28 22.03 -27.17
N ALA A 211 -21.77 20.83 -27.48
CA ALA A 211 -23.20 20.57 -27.58
C ALA A 211 -23.94 20.79 -26.25
N VAL A 212 -23.35 20.44 -25.11
CA VAL A 212 -23.93 20.77 -23.79
C VAL A 212 -23.99 22.29 -23.59
N LEU A 213 -22.95 23.03 -24.00
CA LEU A 213 -22.95 24.50 -23.91
C LEU A 213 -23.98 25.15 -24.83
N GLU A 214 -24.12 24.67 -26.08
CA GLU A 214 -25.14 25.15 -27.01
C GLU A 214 -26.54 24.84 -26.47
N ALA A 215 -26.76 23.63 -25.95
CA ALA A 215 -28.03 23.27 -25.31
C ALA A 215 -28.35 24.20 -24.14
N ALA A 216 -27.37 24.47 -23.25
CA ALA A 216 -27.54 25.37 -22.11
C ALA A 216 -27.86 26.82 -22.54
N ASN A 217 -27.22 27.30 -23.62
CA ASN A 217 -27.42 28.65 -24.13
C ASN A 217 -28.83 28.86 -24.74
N HIS A 218 -29.41 27.81 -25.30
CA HIS A 218 -30.73 27.84 -25.94
C HIS A 218 -31.86 27.32 -25.03
N PHE A 219 -31.53 26.72 -23.89
CA PHE A 219 -32.51 26.24 -22.93
C PHE A 219 -32.93 27.35 -21.94
N GLY A 220 -34.22 27.67 -21.90
CA GLY A 220 -34.75 28.80 -21.13
C GLY A 220 -34.83 28.61 -19.61
N ARG A 221 -34.24 27.54 -19.05
CA ARG A 221 -34.25 27.23 -17.61
C ARG A 221 -32.86 26.87 -17.12
N PHE A 222 -32.64 26.93 -15.80
CA PHE A 222 -31.39 26.45 -15.23
C PHE A 222 -31.24 24.94 -15.42
N LEU A 223 -30.06 24.51 -15.89
CA LEU A 223 -29.66 23.09 -15.85
C LEU A 223 -29.49 22.57 -14.42
N THR A 224 -29.34 23.49 -13.46
CA THR A 224 -29.19 23.21 -12.04
C THR A 224 -30.47 23.58 -11.29
N GLY A 225 -31.04 22.62 -10.56
CA GLY A 225 -32.03 22.94 -9.53
C GLY A 225 -31.35 23.74 -8.42
N GLN A 226 -31.91 24.88 -8.02
CA GLN A 226 -31.39 25.65 -6.89
C GLN A 226 -31.92 25.09 -5.57
N VAL A 227 -31.02 24.67 -4.67
CA VAL A 227 -31.27 24.61 -3.23
C VAL A 227 -30.01 25.15 -2.51
N THR A 228 -30.18 26.13 -1.62
CA THR A 228 -29.11 26.80 -0.88
C THR A 228 -28.40 25.89 0.15
N ALA A 229 -27.21 26.31 0.58
CA ALA A 229 -26.39 25.87 1.72
C ALA A 229 -25.90 24.40 1.87
N ALA A 230 -26.32 23.38 1.10
CA ALA A 230 -25.86 21.99 1.37
C ALA A 230 -25.61 21.02 0.17
N GLY A 231 -25.36 21.50 -1.06
CA GLY A 231 -25.02 20.65 -2.25
C GLY A 231 -26.25 19.97 -2.88
N ARG A 232 -26.26 19.33 -4.07
CA ARG A 232 -25.25 18.89 -5.09
C ARG A 232 -25.58 19.58 -6.44
N MET A 233 -24.57 19.82 -7.28
CA MET A 233 -24.68 20.67 -8.48
C MET A 233 -24.57 19.87 -9.79
N GLY A 234 -25.63 19.87 -10.62
CA GLY A 234 -25.63 19.33 -12.00
C GLY A 234 -27.02 18.89 -12.50
N ALA A 235 -27.18 18.72 -13.82
CA ALA A 235 -28.38 18.13 -14.42
C ALA A 235 -28.46 16.61 -14.15
N ILE A 236 -29.66 16.04 -14.14
CA ILE A 236 -29.84 14.58 -14.13
C ILE A 236 -29.56 14.07 -15.54
N VAL A 237 -28.54 13.22 -15.69
CA VAL A 237 -28.15 12.67 -16.99
C VAL A 237 -28.63 11.23 -17.09
N ARG A 238 -29.38 10.91 -18.15
CA ARG A 238 -29.76 9.56 -18.55
C ARG A 238 -29.05 9.24 -19.85
N GLY A 239 -28.30 8.15 -19.90
CA GLY A 239 -27.51 7.71 -21.05
C GLY A 239 -27.97 6.37 -21.58
N PHE A 240 -27.92 6.20 -22.91
CA PHE A 240 -28.21 4.95 -23.59
C PHE A 240 -27.08 4.63 -24.58
N ASP A 241 -26.63 3.39 -24.62
CA ASP A 241 -25.71 2.85 -25.63
C ASP A 241 -26.02 1.35 -25.80
N THR A 242 -25.90 0.82 -27.01
CA THR A 242 -26.18 -0.60 -27.28
C THR A 242 -25.08 -1.54 -26.79
N ARG A 243 -23.91 -1.01 -26.40
CA ARG A 243 -22.75 -1.78 -25.93
C ARG A 243 -22.75 -1.90 -24.42
N ALA A 244 -22.60 -3.12 -23.91
CA ALA A 244 -22.53 -3.39 -22.48
C ALA A 244 -21.38 -2.65 -21.77
N ALA A 245 -20.21 -2.54 -22.41
CA ALA A 245 -19.05 -1.83 -21.85
C ALA A 245 -19.30 -0.32 -21.61
N ALA A 246 -20.26 0.30 -22.30
CA ALA A 246 -20.60 1.70 -22.10
C ALA A 246 -21.44 1.92 -20.81
N LYS A 247 -22.16 0.90 -20.33
CA LYS A 247 -22.96 0.97 -19.11
C LYS A 247 -22.13 1.38 -17.89
N GLU A 248 -21.03 0.67 -17.65
CA GLU A 248 -20.14 0.94 -16.52
C GLU A 248 -19.52 2.35 -16.63
N GLN A 249 -19.19 2.78 -17.85
CA GLN A 249 -18.65 4.12 -18.09
C GLN A 249 -19.68 5.21 -17.75
N VAL A 250 -20.91 5.09 -18.24
CA VAL A 250 -22.01 6.04 -17.96
C VAL A 250 -22.30 6.11 -16.47
N GLN A 251 -22.36 4.95 -15.79
CA GLN A 251 -22.60 4.90 -14.34
C GLN A 251 -21.43 5.47 -13.52
N SER A 252 -20.18 5.26 -13.95
CA SER A 252 -18.99 5.83 -13.29
C SER A 252 -18.94 7.36 -13.33
N LEU A 253 -19.57 7.95 -14.36
CA LEU A 253 -19.73 9.40 -14.50
C LEU A 253 -20.95 9.93 -13.72
N GLY A 254 -21.70 9.06 -13.05
CA GLY A 254 -22.86 9.41 -12.22
C GLY A 254 -24.18 9.57 -12.98
N ALA A 255 -24.26 9.10 -14.22
CA ALA A 255 -25.47 9.10 -15.03
C ALA A 255 -26.26 7.78 -14.89
N GLU A 256 -27.58 7.85 -15.06
CA GLU A 256 -28.46 6.68 -15.12
C GLU A 256 -28.31 6.01 -16.50
N PHE A 257 -28.04 4.71 -16.54
CA PHE A 257 -27.98 3.96 -17.79
C PHE A 257 -29.34 3.35 -18.09
N LEU A 258 -29.91 3.69 -19.24
CA LEU A 258 -31.17 3.17 -19.71
C LEU A 258 -30.97 1.82 -20.39
N GLU A 259 -31.85 0.85 -20.12
CA GLU A 259 -31.80 -0.49 -20.71
C GLU A 259 -33.07 -0.78 -21.50
N VAL A 260 -32.91 -1.54 -22.58
CA VAL A 260 -34.03 -2.09 -23.35
C VAL A 260 -34.32 -3.49 -22.82
N ASN A 261 -35.59 -3.89 -22.75
CA ASN A 261 -36.03 -5.19 -22.22
C ASN A 261 -35.58 -6.41 -23.05
N ILE A 262 -34.82 -6.21 -24.13
CA ILE A 262 -34.32 -7.24 -25.04
C ILE A 262 -32.80 -7.33 -24.88
N GLN A 263 -32.30 -8.47 -24.40
CA GLN A 263 -30.86 -8.70 -24.28
C GLN A 263 -30.27 -9.18 -25.61
N GLU A 264 -29.77 -8.23 -26.39
CA GLU A 264 -28.95 -8.48 -27.57
C GLU A 264 -27.61 -7.76 -27.43
N SER A 265 -26.48 -8.43 -27.73
CA SER A 265 -25.17 -7.77 -27.70
C SER A 265 -25.02 -6.82 -28.89
N GLY A 266 -24.82 -5.53 -28.62
CA GLY A 266 -24.49 -4.51 -29.62
C GLY A 266 -23.02 -4.42 -30.00
N GLU A 267 -22.15 -5.30 -29.49
CA GLU A 267 -20.72 -5.26 -29.77
C GLU A 267 -20.37 -5.68 -31.20
N GLY A 268 -19.63 -4.83 -31.91
CA GLY A 268 -19.05 -5.08 -33.22
C GLY A 268 -17.51 -5.02 -33.18
N GLY A 269 -16.87 -5.40 -34.30
CA GLY A 269 -15.41 -5.40 -34.42
C GLY A 269 -14.81 -3.99 -34.26
N GLY A 270 -13.69 -3.88 -33.54
CA GLY A 270 -12.98 -2.60 -33.37
C GLY A 270 -13.56 -1.65 -32.31
N GLY A 271 -14.39 -2.15 -31.40
CA GLY A 271 -15.07 -1.32 -30.38
C GLY A 271 -16.27 -0.53 -30.90
N TYR A 272 -16.72 -0.81 -32.12
CA TYR A 272 -17.89 -0.21 -32.74
C TYR A 272 -19.17 -0.98 -32.40
N ALA A 273 -20.32 -0.30 -32.46
CA ALA A 273 -21.61 -0.98 -32.38
C ALA A 273 -21.94 -1.69 -33.71
N LYS A 274 -22.65 -2.83 -33.63
CA LYS A 274 -23.24 -3.50 -34.79
C LYS A 274 -24.68 -3.00 -35.04
N VAL A 275 -25.25 -3.29 -36.21
CA VAL A 275 -26.68 -3.07 -36.47
C VAL A 275 -27.50 -4.09 -35.67
N MET A 276 -28.50 -3.62 -34.93
CA MET A 276 -29.36 -4.42 -34.06
C MET A 276 -30.53 -5.06 -34.81
N SER A 277 -31.18 -6.05 -34.21
CA SER A 277 -32.41 -6.65 -34.74
C SER A 277 -33.57 -5.63 -34.81
N LYS A 278 -34.59 -5.91 -35.63
CA LYS A 278 -35.75 -5.02 -35.77
C LYS A 278 -36.51 -4.90 -34.46
N GLU A 279 -36.62 -6.00 -33.73
CA GLU A 279 -37.28 -6.11 -32.44
C GLU A 279 -36.56 -5.24 -31.39
N PHE A 280 -35.22 -5.23 -31.40
CA PHE A 280 -34.43 -4.35 -30.54
C PHE A 280 -34.66 -2.87 -30.89
N ILE A 281 -34.65 -2.52 -32.18
CA ILE A 281 -34.89 -1.14 -32.63
C ILE A 281 -36.31 -0.68 -32.23
N GLU A 282 -37.33 -1.51 -32.38
CA GLU A 282 -38.70 -1.16 -31.95
C GLU A 282 -38.77 -0.89 -30.44
N ALA A 283 -38.10 -1.71 -29.64
CA ALA A 283 -38.04 -1.51 -28.19
C ALA A 283 -37.17 -0.32 -27.76
N GLU A 284 -36.07 -0.04 -28.48
CA GLU A 284 -35.25 1.16 -28.36
C GLU A 284 -36.06 2.44 -28.67
N MET A 285 -36.84 2.43 -29.75
CA MET A 285 -37.72 3.54 -30.13
C MET A 285 -38.85 3.75 -29.12
N ALA A 286 -39.43 2.68 -28.56
CA ALA A 286 -40.42 2.78 -27.50
C ALA A 286 -39.84 3.43 -26.22
N LEU A 287 -38.62 3.03 -25.84
CA LEU A 287 -37.89 3.64 -24.73
C LEU A 287 -37.62 5.14 -25.00
N PHE A 288 -37.15 5.50 -26.20
CA PHE A 288 -36.91 6.90 -26.54
C PHE A 288 -38.17 7.75 -26.54
N LEU A 289 -39.32 7.23 -27.00
CA LEU A 289 -40.60 7.94 -26.90
C LEU A 289 -41.00 8.20 -25.45
N GLU A 290 -40.81 7.22 -24.55
CA GLU A 290 -41.08 7.39 -23.13
C GLU A 290 -40.17 8.45 -22.50
N GLN A 291 -38.87 8.42 -22.82
CA GLN A 291 -37.91 9.41 -22.35
C GLN A 291 -38.18 10.80 -22.91
N CYS A 292 -38.53 10.94 -24.20
CA CYS A 292 -38.80 12.24 -24.85
C CYS A 292 -39.93 13.03 -24.16
N LYS A 293 -40.89 12.36 -23.51
CA LYS A 293 -41.96 13.02 -22.74
C LYS A 293 -41.44 13.72 -21.48
N ASP A 294 -40.33 13.25 -20.92
CA ASP A 294 -39.80 13.72 -19.64
C ASP A 294 -38.52 14.57 -19.79
N VAL A 295 -37.64 14.24 -20.74
CA VAL A 295 -36.35 14.93 -20.88
C VAL A 295 -36.48 16.34 -21.48
N ASP A 296 -35.67 17.26 -20.95
CA ASP A 296 -35.63 18.64 -21.44
C ASP A 296 -34.57 18.84 -22.55
N ILE A 297 -33.50 18.03 -22.56
CA ILE A 297 -32.40 18.09 -23.52
C ILE A 297 -32.05 16.70 -24.05
N ALA A 298 -31.86 16.56 -25.37
CA ALA A 298 -31.38 15.33 -26.00
C ALA A 298 -30.11 15.57 -26.82
N LEU A 299 -29.06 14.78 -26.60
CA LEU A 299 -27.83 14.74 -27.40
C LEU A 299 -27.72 13.39 -28.12
N ILE A 300 -27.37 13.37 -29.41
CA ILE A 300 -27.35 12.13 -30.19
C ILE A 300 -26.00 11.94 -30.93
N PRO A 301 -25.22 10.85 -30.68
CA PRO A 301 -23.88 10.64 -31.27
C PRO A 301 -23.82 10.38 -32.78
N GLY A 302 -22.70 10.76 -33.43
CA GLY A 302 -22.53 10.82 -34.89
C GLY A 302 -21.97 9.57 -35.62
N ARG A 303 -22.79 9.00 -36.51
CA ARG A 303 -22.50 8.26 -37.77
C ARG A 303 -23.76 8.31 -38.66
N PRO A 304 -23.75 7.96 -39.97
CA PRO A 304 -24.99 7.84 -40.74
C PRO A 304 -25.86 6.76 -40.10
N ALA A 305 -26.82 7.20 -39.31
CA ALA A 305 -27.49 6.39 -38.32
C ALA A 305 -29.00 6.37 -38.59
N PRO A 306 -29.69 5.35 -38.05
CA PRO A 306 -31.14 5.28 -38.08
C PRO A 306 -31.76 6.57 -37.49
N LYS A 307 -32.93 6.95 -37.97
CA LYS A 307 -33.70 8.06 -37.41
C LYS A 307 -34.24 7.64 -36.04
N LEU A 308 -33.46 7.91 -34.99
CA LEU A 308 -33.75 7.53 -33.60
C LEU A 308 -34.78 8.43 -32.93
N ILE A 309 -34.88 9.70 -33.35
CA ILE A 309 -35.85 10.66 -32.82
C ILE A 309 -36.79 11.08 -33.95
N THR A 310 -38.01 10.56 -33.95
CA THR A 310 -39.03 10.84 -34.98
C THR A 310 -39.73 12.17 -34.74
N THR A 311 -40.44 12.67 -35.76
CA THR A 311 -41.29 13.86 -35.64
C THR A 311 -42.32 13.73 -34.52
N GLU A 312 -42.89 12.54 -34.30
CA GLU A 312 -43.85 12.33 -33.20
C GLU A 312 -43.17 12.41 -31.83
N MET A 313 -41.94 11.92 -31.70
CA MET A 313 -41.16 12.02 -30.45
C MET A 313 -40.81 13.47 -30.12
N VAL A 314 -40.44 14.28 -31.12
CA VAL A 314 -40.18 15.72 -30.94
C VAL A 314 -41.44 16.44 -30.50
N ALA A 315 -42.59 16.14 -31.12
CA ALA A 315 -43.88 16.73 -30.75
C ALA A 315 -44.33 16.34 -29.32
N ALA A 316 -43.85 15.20 -28.79
CA ALA A 316 -44.12 14.77 -27.42
C ALA A 316 -43.23 15.45 -26.37
N MET A 317 -42.18 16.16 -26.77
CA MET A 317 -41.30 16.87 -25.84
C MET A 317 -41.98 18.12 -25.25
N LYS A 318 -41.46 18.57 -24.10
CA LYS A 318 -41.91 19.81 -23.47
C LYS A 318 -41.58 21.02 -24.35
N GLN A 319 -42.46 22.01 -24.35
CA GLN A 319 -42.20 23.31 -24.98
C GLN A 319 -40.96 23.97 -24.35
N GLY A 320 -40.03 24.43 -25.18
CA GLY A 320 -38.73 24.97 -24.77
C GLY A 320 -37.61 23.94 -24.63
N SER A 321 -37.86 22.65 -24.89
CA SER A 321 -36.81 21.63 -24.95
C SER A 321 -35.80 21.89 -26.07
N VAL A 322 -34.59 21.32 -25.94
CA VAL A 322 -33.51 21.47 -26.92
C VAL A 322 -32.99 20.10 -27.38
N ILE A 323 -32.88 19.91 -28.69
CA ILE A 323 -32.23 18.75 -29.29
C ILE A 323 -30.92 19.21 -29.93
N VAL A 324 -29.81 18.56 -29.59
CA VAL A 324 -28.52 18.77 -30.24
C VAL A 324 -28.10 17.50 -30.97
N ASP A 325 -28.16 17.55 -32.29
CA ASP A 325 -27.86 16.40 -33.14
C ASP A 325 -26.39 16.44 -33.60
N LEU A 326 -25.52 15.71 -32.90
CA LEU A 326 -24.10 15.61 -33.25
C LEU A 326 -23.88 14.84 -34.56
N ALA A 327 -24.91 14.18 -35.11
CA ALA A 327 -24.85 13.41 -36.35
C ALA A 327 -25.29 14.22 -37.58
N ALA A 328 -25.52 15.53 -37.45
CA ALA A 328 -26.05 16.38 -38.51
C ALA A 328 -25.24 16.32 -39.82
N GLU A 329 -23.90 16.21 -39.75
CA GLU A 329 -23.02 16.07 -40.91
C GLU A 329 -23.31 14.82 -41.75
N THR A 330 -23.83 13.76 -41.12
CA THR A 330 -24.06 12.45 -41.73
C THR A 330 -25.54 12.13 -41.91
N GLY A 331 -26.39 13.14 -41.98
CA GLY A 331 -27.84 13.02 -42.20
C GLY A 331 -28.71 13.22 -40.95
N GLY A 332 -28.11 13.25 -39.76
CA GLY A 332 -28.79 13.50 -38.47
C GLY A 332 -29.60 12.31 -37.94
N ASN A 333 -29.59 12.14 -36.62
CA ASN A 333 -30.40 11.14 -35.92
C ASN A 333 -31.84 11.59 -35.64
N CYS A 334 -32.09 12.91 -35.65
CA CYS A 334 -33.45 13.43 -35.60
C CYS A 334 -34.01 13.60 -37.03
N SER A 335 -35.28 13.24 -37.23
CA SER A 335 -35.97 13.37 -38.53
C SER A 335 -36.10 14.82 -38.99
N LEU A 336 -36.07 15.76 -38.05
CA LEU A 336 -36.22 17.19 -38.30
C LEU A 336 -34.88 17.94 -38.40
N THR A 337 -33.73 17.27 -38.29
CA THR A 337 -32.43 17.96 -38.36
C THR A 337 -32.20 18.59 -39.74
N ARG A 338 -31.87 19.89 -39.75
CA ARG A 338 -31.37 20.62 -40.93
C ARG A 338 -29.87 20.88 -40.74
N PRO A 339 -28.98 20.21 -41.48
CA PRO A 339 -27.54 20.34 -41.28
C PRO A 339 -27.07 21.79 -41.43
N GLY A 340 -26.30 22.28 -40.44
CA GLY A 340 -25.77 23.64 -40.38
C GLY A 340 -26.71 24.68 -39.78
N GLU A 341 -28.00 24.35 -39.59
CA GLU A 341 -29.01 25.30 -39.12
C GLU A 341 -29.40 25.06 -37.66
N LEU A 342 -29.86 26.14 -37.02
CA LEU A 342 -30.62 26.10 -35.77
C LEU A 342 -31.99 26.70 -36.07
N TYR A 343 -33.04 25.97 -35.73
CA TYR A 343 -34.41 26.47 -35.89
C TYR A 343 -35.34 25.87 -34.83
N VAL A 344 -36.51 26.47 -34.67
CA VAL A 344 -37.54 26.02 -33.74
C VAL A 344 -38.64 25.32 -34.51
N HIS A 345 -39.02 24.12 -34.07
CA HIS A 345 -40.14 23.36 -34.59
C HIS A 345 -41.07 22.98 -33.45
N ASP A 346 -42.33 23.39 -33.52
CA ASP A 346 -43.34 23.17 -32.47
C ASP A 346 -42.85 23.48 -31.05
N GLY A 347 -42.03 24.54 -30.92
CA GLY A 347 -41.46 25.03 -29.67
C GLY A 347 -40.29 24.23 -29.09
N VAL A 348 -39.78 23.23 -29.81
CA VAL A 348 -38.50 22.56 -29.53
C VAL A 348 -37.41 23.18 -30.40
N THR A 349 -36.28 23.56 -29.79
CA THR A 349 -35.13 24.09 -30.52
C THR A 349 -34.28 22.92 -31.04
N ILE A 350 -34.06 22.87 -32.35
CA ILE A 350 -33.28 21.81 -32.99
C ILE A 350 -31.95 22.43 -33.47
N ILE A 351 -30.85 21.96 -32.90
CA ILE A 351 -29.49 22.40 -33.22
C ILE A 351 -28.81 21.33 -34.08
N GLY A 352 -28.64 21.64 -35.36
CA GLY A 352 -28.03 20.75 -36.36
C GLY A 352 -26.65 21.23 -36.83
N TYR A 353 -25.90 21.96 -36.01
CA TYR A 353 -24.57 22.48 -36.42
C TYR A 353 -23.61 21.35 -36.81
N THR A 354 -22.92 21.54 -37.93
CA THR A 354 -21.94 20.60 -38.46
C THR A 354 -20.52 20.91 -37.96
N ASP A 355 -20.29 22.13 -37.48
CA ASP A 355 -18.97 22.67 -37.18
C ASP A 355 -18.71 22.84 -35.66
N LEU A 356 -19.29 21.98 -34.81
CA LEU A 356 -19.19 22.11 -33.34
C LEU A 356 -17.75 22.26 -32.81
N PRO A 357 -16.75 21.47 -33.25
CA PRO A 357 -15.35 21.69 -32.85
C PRO A 357 -14.80 23.05 -33.28
N SER A 358 -15.26 23.62 -34.41
CA SER A 358 -14.87 24.94 -34.91
C SER A 358 -15.43 26.08 -34.06
N ARG A 359 -16.52 25.82 -33.31
CA ARG A 359 -17.12 26.78 -32.37
C ARG A 359 -16.38 26.84 -31.02
N LEU A 360 -15.37 25.99 -30.82
CA LEU A 360 -14.43 26.05 -29.70
C LEU A 360 -12.98 25.95 -30.26
N PRO A 361 -12.59 26.89 -31.14
CA PRO A 361 -11.49 26.66 -32.08
C PRO A 361 -10.12 26.62 -31.40
N THR A 362 -9.92 27.36 -30.32
CA THR A 362 -8.65 27.38 -29.57
C THR A 362 -8.34 26.00 -28.96
N GLN A 363 -9.28 25.40 -28.21
CA GLN A 363 -9.09 24.08 -27.61
C GLN A 363 -8.99 22.98 -28.68
N SER A 364 -9.81 23.06 -29.72
CA SER A 364 -9.78 22.12 -30.85
C SER A 364 -8.44 22.14 -31.54
N SER A 365 -7.89 23.32 -31.82
CA SER A 365 -6.57 23.47 -32.42
C SER A 365 -5.48 22.95 -31.49
N THR A 366 -5.55 23.20 -30.19
CA THR A 366 -4.58 22.67 -29.21
C THR A 366 -4.58 21.15 -29.17
N LEU A 367 -5.75 20.51 -29.04
CA LEU A 367 -5.84 19.05 -28.97
C LEU A 367 -5.46 18.39 -30.31
N TYR A 368 -5.95 18.91 -31.43
CA TYR A 368 -5.58 18.43 -32.76
C TYR A 368 -4.08 18.60 -33.02
N SER A 369 -3.51 19.75 -32.65
CA SER A 369 -2.08 20.01 -32.75
C SER A 369 -1.26 19.02 -31.92
N ASN A 370 -1.72 18.66 -30.71
CA ASN A 370 -1.06 17.62 -29.92
C ASN A 370 -1.12 16.25 -30.59
N ASN A 371 -2.27 15.88 -31.18
CA ASN A 371 -2.42 14.61 -31.88
C ASN A 371 -1.49 14.55 -33.10
N ILE A 372 -1.54 15.56 -33.97
CA ILE A 372 -0.77 15.58 -35.21
C ILE A 372 0.74 15.70 -34.96
N THR A 373 1.18 16.47 -33.95
CA THR A 373 2.60 16.57 -33.58
C THR A 373 3.13 15.25 -33.02
N LYS A 374 2.37 14.60 -32.12
CA LYS A 374 2.77 13.30 -31.57
C LYS A 374 2.79 12.22 -32.66
N PHE A 375 1.83 12.25 -33.59
CA PHE A 375 1.79 11.33 -34.72
C PHE A 375 2.98 11.56 -35.66
N LEU A 376 3.24 12.81 -36.05
CA LEU A 376 4.38 13.18 -36.90
C LEU A 376 5.71 12.68 -36.32
N LEU A 377 5.92 12.90 -35.02
CA LEU A 377 7.13 12.45 -34.32
C LEU A 377 7.20 10.92 -34.10
N SER A 378 6.10 10.19 -34.34
CA SER A 378 6.05 8.72 -34.22
C SER A 378 6.29 7.98 -35.52
N ILE A 379 6.28 8.67 -36.67
CA ILE A 379 6.41 8.03 -37.99
C ILE A 379 7.83 7.46 -38.20
N GLY A 380 8.86 8.12 -37.65
CA GLY A 380 10.27 7.69 -37.72
C GLY A 380 10.96 7.63 -36.35
N ASP A 381 12.27 7.41 -36.37
CA ASP A 381 13.12 7.39 -35.17
C ASP A 381 13.43 8.80 -34.65
N ASP A 382 13.98 8.91 -33.44
CA ASP A 382 14.27 10.21 -32.83
C ASP A 382 15.29 11.00 -33.68
N GLY A 383 14.82 12.11 -34.26
CA GLY A 383 15.62 13.00 -35.11
C GLY A 383 15.51 12.75 -36.62
N THR A 384 14.80 11.71 -37.06
CA THR A 384 14.59 11.40 -38.48
C THR A 384 13.12 11.17 -38.83
N PHE A 385 12.77 11.46 -40.08
CA PHE A 385 11.47 11.17 -40.67
C PHE A 385 11.65 10.07 -41.71
N GLY A 386 11.06 8.90 -41.47
CA GLY A 386 11.05 7.78 -42.40
C GLY A 386 9.72 7.06 -42.33
N ILE A 387 9.11 6.75 -43.48
CA ILE A 387 7.80 6.08 -43.52
C ILE A 387 8.04 4.56 -43.47
N ASP A 388 7.83 3.94 -42.31
CA ASP A 388 7.84 2.49 -42.17
C ASP A 388 6.44 1.90 -42.38
N LEU A 389 6.25 1.20 -43.51
CA LEU A 389 4.99 0.52 -43.82
C LEU A 389 4.74 -0.76 -43.00
N GLN A 390 5.70 -1.21 -42.18
CA GLN A 390 5.52 -2.28 -41.21
C GLN A 390 4.91 -1.79 -39.90
N ASP A 391 5.02 -0.49 -39.60
CA ASP A 391 4.37 0.09 -38.43
C ASP A 391 2.85 0.13 -38.65
N GLU A 392 2.11 -0.49 -37.73
CA GLU A 392 0.65 -0.63 -37.84
C GLU A 392 -0.10 0.72 -37.83
N VAL A 393 0.43 1.76 -37.17
CA VAL A 393 -0.18 3.09 -37.10
C VAL A 393 0.10 3.85 -38.39
N VAL A 394 1.35 3.82 -38.86
CA VAL A 394 1.75 4.44 -40.13
C VAL A 394 0.99 3.78 -41.29
N ARG A 395 1.01 2.45 -41.36
CA ARG A 395 0.32 1.69 -42.41
C ARG A 395 -1.19 1.85 -42.37
N GLY A 396 -1.77 1.94 -41.17
CA GLY A 396 -3.21 2.13 -40.97
C GLY A 396 -3.71 3.50 -41.44
N SER A 397 -2.88 4.53 -41.30
CA SER A 397 -3.24 5.92 -41.58
C SER A 397 -2.80 6.44 -42.97
N ILE A 398 -1.78 5.83 -43.59
CA ILE A 398 -1.32 6.24 -44.93
C ILE A 398 -2.26 5.76 -46.05
N VAL A 399 -2.63 6.70 -46.94
CA VAL A 399 -3.51 6.47 -48.10
C VAL A 399 -2.71 6.47 -49.39
N LEU A 400 -1.86 7.48 -49.58
CA LEU A 400 -0.97 7.60 -50.73
C LEU A 400 0.47 7.43 -50.26
N HIS A 401 1.24 6.61 -50.96
CA HIS A 401 2.70 6.53 -50.80
C HIS A 401 3.36 6.81 -52.15
N GLN A 402 4.08 7.92 -52.25
CA GLN A 402 4.72 8.42 -53.48
C GLN A 402 3.77 8.48 -54.68
N GLY A 403 2.53 8.92 -54.44
CA GLY A 403 1.45 8.98 -55.44
C GLY A 403 0.76 7.66 -55.75
N THR A 404 1.19 6.53 -55.19
CA THR A 404 0.51 5.24 -55.33
C THR A 404 -0.56 5.10 -54.27
N LEU A 405 -1.80 4.84 -54.69
CA LEU A 405 -2.91 4.53 -53.79
C LEU A 405 -2.72 3.15 -53.17
N LEU A 406 -2.58 3.11 -51.85
CA LEU A 406 -2.44 1.87 -51.10
C LEU A 406 -3.82 1.26 -50.80
N PRO A 407 -3.95 -0.08 -50.84
CA PRO A 407 -5.20 -0.71 -50.42
C PRO A 407 -5.49 -0.39 -48.94
N PRO A 408 -6.76 -0.27 -48.53
CA PRO A 408 -7.12 -0.06 -47.14
C PRO A 408 -6.48 -1.13 -46.25
N ALA A 409 -5.78 -0.71 -45.19
CA ALA A 409 -5.19 -1.65 -44.24
C ALA A 409 -6.32 -2.47 -43.58
N PRO A 410 -6.17 -3.80 -43.41
CA PRO A 410 -7.08 -4.58 -42.60
C PRO A 410 -7.12 -3.96 -41.20
N ARG A 411 -8.30 -3.58 -40.71
CA ARG A 411 -8.40 -3.04 -39.35
C ARG A 411 -7.94 -4.14 -38.39
N PRO A 412 -6.89 -3.92 -37.58
CA PRO A 412 -6.56 -4.85 -36.53
C PRO A 412 -7.81 -4.99 -35.68
N VAL A 413 -8.36 -6.18 -35.57
CA VAL A 413 -9.34 -6.45 -34.52
C VAL A 413 -8.54 -6.20 -33.25
N PRO A 414 -8.92 -5.21 -32.40
CA PRO A 414 -8.27 -5.06 -31.12
C PRO A 414 -8.27 -6.45 -30.51
N PRO A 415 -7.15 -6.93 -29.93
CA PRO A 415 -7.25 -8.11 -29.09
C PRO A 415 -8.44 -7.81 -28.19
N VAL A 416 -9.44 -8.71 -28.20
CA VAL A 416 -10.52 -8.65 -27.22
C VAL A 416 -9.77 -8.38 -25.94
N VAL A 417 -9.98 -7.21 -25.32
CA VAL A 417 -9.54 -7.04 -23.96
C VAL A 417 -10.41 -8.04 -23.28
N SER A 418 -9.94 -9.28 -23.21
CA SER A 418 -10.56 -10.30 -22.43
C SER A 418 -10.57 -9.64 -21.08
N ALA A 419 -11.78 -9.27 -20.63
CA ALA A 419 -12.01 -9.03 -19.24
C ALA A 419 -11.19 -10.11 -18.54
N PRO A 420 -10.24 -9.73 -17.66
CA PRO A 420 -9.23 -10.63 -17.13
C PRO A 420 -9.92 -11.94 -16.85
N SER A 421 -9.48 -13.01 -17.55
CA SER A 421 -10.22 -14.28 -17.61
C SER A 421 -10.78 -14.54 -16.22
N PRO A 422 -12.10 -14.76 -16.05
CA PRO A 422 -12.66 -15.01 -14.74
C PRO A 422 -11.84 -16.05 -13.99
N ASP A 423 -11.24 -17.01 -14.71
CA ASP A 423 -10.31 -18.00 -14.18
C ASP A 423 -9.06 -17.43 -13.48
N LYS A 424 -8.42 -16.36 -13.98
CA LYS A 424 -7.23 -15.77 -13.33
C LYS A 424 -7.58 -14.81 -12.19
N ALA A 425 -8.73 -14.15 -12.25
CA ALA A 425 -9.24 -13.35 -11.13
C ALA A 425 -9.88 -14.24 -10.03
N ALA A 426 -10.46 -15.37 -10.40
CA ALA A 426 -11.06 -16.35 -9.50
C ALA A 426 -10.03 -17.28 -8.85
N GLU A 427 -8.93 -17.64 -9.53
CA GLU A 427 -7.86 -18.45 -8.91
C GLU A 427 -7.15 -17.72 -7.76
N VAL A 428 -7.14 -16.39 -7.75
CA VAL A 428 -6.58 -15.61 -6.63
C VAL A 428 -7.63 -15.35 -5.53
N ALA A 429 -8.92 -15.54 -5.80
CA ALA A 429 -10.00 -15.14 -4.90
C ALA A 429 -10.65 -16.29 -4.08
N GLU A 430 -10.49 -17.57 -4.42
CA GLU A 430 -11.07 -18.65 -3.60
C GLU A 430 -10.06 -19.36 -2.68
N THR A 431 -9.54 -18.64 -1.70
CA THR A 431 -9.50 -19.28 -0.37
C THR A 431 -10.95 -19.49 0.04
N LYS A 432 -11.54 -20.67 -0.22
CA LYS A 432 -12.94 -20.99 0.14
C LYS A 432 -13.29 -20.35 1.48
N ALA A 433 -14.16 -19.34 1.45
CA ALA A 433 -14.52 -18.59 2.64
C ALA A 433 -15.04 -19.59 3.68
N ILE A 434 -14.49 -19.53 4.89
CA ILE A 434 -14.89 -20.40 6.01
C ILE A 434 -16.41 -20.24 6.17
N THR A 435 -17.16 -21.35 6.11
CA THR A 435 -18.63 -21.26 6.22
C THR A 435 -19.00 -20.74 7.62
N PRO A 436 -20.16 -20.08 7.80
CA PRO A 436 -20.60 -19.64 9.12
C PRO A 436 -20.60 -20.76 10.17
N TRP A 437 -20.96 -21.98 9.77
CA TRP A 437 -20.88 -23.16 10.62
C TRP A 437 -19.44 -23.52 11.02
N GLN A 438 -18.51 -23.52 10.07
CA GLN A 438 -17.09 -23.78 10.36
C GLN A 438 -16.49 -22.70 11.28
N LYS A 439 -16.86 -21.43 11.09
CA LYS A 439 -16.45 -20.33 11.97
C LYS A 439 -16.98 -20.54 13.39
N ALA A 440 -18.29 -20.73 13.54
CA ALA A 440 -18.92 -20.98 14.83
C ALA A 440 -18.36 -22.23 15.51
N THR A 441 -18.15 -23.32 14.77
CA THR A 441 -17.57 -24.56 15.33
C THR A 441 -16.15 -24.35 15.83
N ARG A 442 -15.31 -23.62 15.09
CA ARG A 442 -13.94 -23.29 15.53
C ARG A 442 -13.93 -22.38 16.76
N GLU A 443 -14.81 -21.38 16.81
CA GLU A 443 -14.94 -20.48 17.97
C GLU A 443 -15.41 -21.26 19.22
N ILE A 444 -16.48 -22.05 19.11
CA ILE A 444 -17.00 -22.88 20.20
C ILE A 444 -15.96 -23.91 20.65
N ALA A 445 -15.24 -24.55 19.71
CA ALA A 445 -14.17 -25.48 20.05
C ALA A 445 -13.04 -24.79 20.83
N THR A 446 -12.67 -23.56 20.43
CA THR A 446 -11.63 -22.77 21.12
C THR A 446 -12.07 -22.40 22.54
N ILE A 447 -13.32 -21.95 22.71
CA ILE A 447 -13.89 -21.61 24.03
C ILE A 447 -13.97 -22.86 24.90
N THR A 448 -14.46 -23.97 24.36
CA THR A 448 -14.59 -25.26 25.07
C THR A 448 -13.22 -25.77 25.52
N ALA A 449 -12.20 -25.68 24.66
CA ALA A 449 -10.83 -26.03 25.01
C ALA A 449 -10.27 -25.12 26.12
N GLY A 450 -10.54 -23.81 26.06
CA GLY A 450 -10.14 -22.86 27.10
C GLY A 450 -10.79 -23.15 28.45
N MET A 451 -12.11 -23.37 28.48
CA MET A 451 -12.85 -23.75 29.69
C MET A 451 -12.40 -25.09 30.25
N GLY A 452 -12.19 -26.09 29.38
CA GLY A 452 -11.66 -27.39 29.77
C GLY A 452 -10.27 -27.29 30.39
N THR A 453 -9.39 -26.49 29.78
CA THR A 453 -8.03 -26.24 30.31
C THR A 453 -8.09 -25.60 31.70
N ALA A 454 -8.99 -24.64 31.93
CA ALA A 454 -9.15 -24.01 33.25
C ALA A 454 -9.58 -25.03 34.33
N ILE A 455 -10.52 -25.94 34.01
CA ILE A 455 -10.93 -27.02 34.92
C ILE A 455 -9.78 -27.98 35.20
N THR A 456 -9.05 -28.40 34.16
CA THR A 456 -7.91 -29.30 34.30
C THR A 456 -6.80 -28.67 35.14
N LEU A 457 -6.45 -27.41 34.89
CA LEU A 457 -5.46 -26.68 35.71
C LEU A 457 -5.92 -26.55 37.16
N GLY A 458 -7.19 -26.21 37.40
CA GLY A 458 -7.75 -26.12 38.76
C GLY A 458 -7.75 -27.45 39.51
N LYS A 459 -7.86 -28.59 38.80
CA LYS A 459 -7.78 -29.92 39.39
C LYS A 459 -6.35 -30.38 39.66
N LEU A 460 -5.41 -30.03 38.77
CA LEU A 460 -4.02 -30.47 38.83
C LEU A 460 -3.13 -29.54 39.67
N ALA A 461 -3.55 -28.30 39.90
CA ALA A 461 -2.79 -27.31 40.64
C ALA A 461 -3.43 -26.95 42.01
N GLY A 462 -2.69 -26.23 42.84
CA GLY A 462 -3.14 -25.77 44.16
C GLY A 462 -3.75 -24.36 44.15
N PRO A 463 -4.42 -23.95 45.25
CA PRO A 463 -5.04 -22.62 45.38
C PRO A 463 -4.05 -21.45 45.17
N ALA A 464 -2.81 -21.59 45.64
CA ALA A 464 -1.76 -20.57 45.45
C ALA A 464 -1.44 -20.35 43.97
N PHE A 465 -1.25 -21.44 43.21
CA PHE A 465 -1.09 -21.35 41.76
C PHE A 465 -2.28 -20.69 41.09
N MET A 466 -3.50 -21.10 41.44
CA MET A 466 -4.72 -20.55 40.83
C MET A 466 -4.92 -19.07 41.15
N SER A 467 -4.51 -18.59 42.32
CA SER A 467 -4.50 -17.16 42.68
C SER A 467 -3.56 -16.36 41.76
N GLN A 468 -2.35 -16.87 41.53
CA GLN A 468 -1.38 -16.24 40.63
C GLN A 468 -1.81 -16.34 39.17
N PHE A 469 -2.41 -17.47 38.75
CA PHE A 469 -2.94 -17.66 37.41
C PHE A 469 -4.14 -16.74 37.13
N PHE A 470 -4.98 -16.49 38.13
CA PHE A 470 -6.05 -15.49 38.06
C PHE A 470 -5.49 -14.08 37.85
N THR A 471 -4.48 -13.69 38.65
CA THR A 471 -3.77 -12.41 38.49
C THR A 471 -3.15 -12.30 37.09
N PHE A 472 -2.46 -13.34 36.63
CA PHE A 472 -1.91 -13.42 35.28
C PHE A 472 -2.98 -13.23 34.19
N GLY A 473 -4.14 -13.89 34.33
CA GLY A 473 -5.25 -13.80 33.37
C GLY A 473 -5.84 -12.39 33.28
N LEU A 474 -6.14 -11.76 34.42
CA LEU A 474 -6.65 -10.38 34.45
C LEU A 474 -5.62 -9.37 33.94
N ALA A 475 -4.37 -9.49 34.38
CA ALA A 475 -3.29 -8.61 33.94
C ALA A 475 -3.05 -8.76 32.42
N SER A 476 -3.16 -9.97 31.87
CA SER A 476 -3.04 -10.22 30.43
C SER A 476 -4.17 -9.54 29.64
N LEU A 477 -5.42 -9.60 30.13
CA LEU A 477 -6.56 -8.93 29.48
C LEU A 477 -6.43 -7.41 29.52
N ILE A 478 -6.00 -6.85 30.67
CA ILE A 478 -5.71 -5.42 30.80
C ILE A 478 -4.60 -5.03 29.83
N GLY A 479 -3.48 -5.76 29.83
CA GLY A 479 -2.36 -5.52 28.94
C GLY A 479 -2.77 -5.58 27.47
N TYR A 480 -3.63 -6.52 27.08
CA TYR A 480 -4.17 -6.60 25.73
C TYR A 480 -4.89 -5.31 25.32
N ARG A 481 -5.79 -4.81 26.18
CA ARG A 481 -6.54 -3.56 25.89
C ARG A 481 -5.64 -2.33 25.89
N VAL A 482 -4.72 -2.25 26.84
CA VAL A 482 -3.82 -1.10 26.97
C VAL A 482 -2.89 -0.98 25.76
N VAL A 483 -2.29 -2.09 25.30
CA VAL A 483 -1.33 -2.09 24.19
C VAL A 483 -2.03 -1.78 22.86
N TRP A 484 -3.23 -2.33 22.62
CA TRP A 484 -4.03 -1.96 21.43
C TRP A 484 -4.46 -0.50 21.44
N GLY A 485 -4.52 0.15 22.61
CA GLY A 485 -4.80 1.57 22.73
C GLY A 485 -3.61 2.49 22.48
N VAL A 486 -2.39 1.97 22.35
CA VAL A 486 -1.17 2.77 22.12
C VAL A 486 -1.17 3.33 20.70
N ALA A 487 -0.80 4.61 20.55
CA ALA A 487 -0.68 5.21 19.23
C ALA A 487 0.43 4.49 18.42
N PRO A 488 0.19 4.08 17.15
CA PRO A 488 1.19 3.37 16.35
C PRO A 488 2.53 4.11 16.21
N ALA A 489 2.50 5.45 16.22
CA ALA A 489 3.69 6.30 16.20
C ALA A 489 4.57 6.16 17.46
N LEU A 490 4.00 5.68 18.56
CA LEU A 490 4.65 5.49 19.85
C LEU A 490 5.04 4.03 20.15
N HIS A 491 4.98 3.12 19.16
CA HIS A 491 5.41 1.72 19.37
C HIS A 491 6.91 1.59 19.75
N SER A 492 7.79 2.47 19.26
CA SER A 492 9.20 2.51 19.70
C SER A 492 9.32 2.94 21.17
N PRO A 493 8.71 4.06 21.61
CA PRO A 493 8.55 4.39 23.03
C PRO A 493 7.93 3.28 23.89
N LEU A 494 6.89 2.59 23.41
CA LEU A 494 6.28 1.46 24.10
C LEU A 494 7.30 0.35 24.38
N MET A 495 8.05 -0.08 23.36
CA MET A 495 9.10 -1.09 23.51
C MET A 495 10.14 -0.68 24.57
N SER A 496 10.57 0.59 24.54
CA SER A 496 11.53 1.12 25.51
C SER A 496 10.97 1.19 26.93
N VAL A 497 9.71 1.60 27.11
CA VAL A 497 9.08 1.65 28.45
C VAL A 497 8.83 0.25 28.99
N THR A 498 8.40 -0.71 28.16
CA THR A 498 8.27 -2.11 28.58
C THR A 498 9.61 -2.70 29.00
N ASN A 499 10.68 -2.32 28.29
CA ASN A 499 12.02 -2.71 28.69
C ASN A 499 12.46 -2.01 29.99
N ALA A 500 12.12 -0.75 30.23
CA ALA A 500 12.44 -0.09 31.50
C ALA A 500 11.73 -0.79 32.68
N ILE A 501 10.43 -1.09 32.52
CA ILE A 501 9.59 -1.74 33.52
C ILE A 501 10.01 -3.21 33.74
N SER A 502 10.47 -3.91 32.70
CA SER A 502 10.96 -5.29 32.84
C SER A 502 12.21 -5.42 33.72
N GLY A 503 12.89 -4.29 33.98
CA GLY A 503 13.91 -4.19 35.03
C GLY A 503 13.40 -4.55 36.44
N MET A 504 12.08 -4.69 36.64
CA MET A 504 11.54 -5.26 37.88
C MET A 504 11.87 -6.73 38.11
N VAL A 505 12.48 -7.42 37.15
CA VAL A 505 13.19 -8.70 37.38
C VAL A 505 14.19 -8.63 38.56
N GLY A 506 14.69 -7.44 38.88
CA GLY A 506 15.55 -7.24 40.06
C GLY A 506 14.84 -7.53 41.38
N VAL A 507 13.51 -7.43 41.43
CA VAL A 507 12.71 -7.73 42.63
C VAL A 507 12.93 -9.16 43.09
N GLY A 508 12.96 -10.17 42.22
CA GLY A 508 13.26 -11.52 42.67
C GLY A 508 14.70 -11.70 43.09
N GLY A 509 15.63 -10.94 42.49
CA GLY A 509 17.01 -10.83 42.99
C GLY A 509 17.06 -10.36 44.45
N LEU A 510 16.21 -9.41 44.86
CA LEU A 510 16.13 -8.93 46.24
C LEU A 510 15.75 -10.02 47.24
N PHE A 511 14.82 -10.91 46.87
CA PHE A 511 14.37 -12.01 47.75
C PHE A 511 15.46 -13.08 47.98
N VAL A 512 16.51 -13.10 47.16
CA VAL A 512 17.64 -14.04 47.32
C VAL A 512 18.92 -13.34 47.79
N MET A 513 18.95 -12.01 47.78
CA MET A 513 20.09 -11.22 48.26
C MET A 513 20.23 -11.33 49.78
N GLY A 514 21.48 -11.34 50.29
CA GLY A 514 21.77 -11.55 51.71
C GLY A 514 23.27 -11.57 51.97
N GLY A 515 23.66 -11.95 53.20
CA GLY A 515 25.08 -12.03 53.62
C GLY A 515 25.62 -10.78 54.33
N GLY A 516 24.78 -9.76 54.54
CA GLY A 516 25.18 -8.48 55.15
C GLY A 516 25.64 -7.49 54.07
N TYR A 517 26.80 -6.85 54.26
CA TYR A 517 27.34 -5.89 53.29
C TYR A 517 27.80 -6.55 51.98
N LEU A 518 28.22 -7.82 52.06
CA LEU A 518 28.71 -8.62 50.92
C LEU A 518 28.00 -9.97 50.91
N PRO A 519 27.77 -10.56 49.73
CA PRO A 519 27.16 -11.88 49.63
C PRO A 519 28.08 -12.97 50.19
N GLY A 520 27.54 -13.87 51.01
CA GLY A 520 28.28 -14.98 51.63
C GLY A 520 28.09 -16.33 50.95
N THR A 521 27.04 -16.49 50.13
CA THR A 521 26.73 -17.73 49.41
C THR A 521 26.57 -17.48 47.91
N VAL A 522 26.69 -18.55 47.11
CA VAL A 522 26.50 -18.48 45.65
C VAL A 522 25.11 -17.92 45.28
N PRO A 523 23.98 -18.38 45.88
CA PRO A 523 22.68 -17.76 45.66
C PRO A 523 22.66 -16.24 45.90
N GLN A 524 23.29 -15.76 46.97
CA GLN A 524 23.34 -14.33 47.30
C GLN A 524 24.14 -13.52 46.27
N VAL A 525 25.24 -14.08 45.75
CA VAL A 525 26.01 -13.48 44.65
C VAL A 525 25.16 -13.36 43.38
N LEU A 526 24.44 -14.42 43.03
CA LEU A 526 23.56 -14.44 41.86
C LEU A 526 22.39 -13.46 42.01
N GLY A 527 21.81 -13.34 43.22
CA GLY A 527 20.80 -12.35 43.56
C GLY A 527 21.30 -10.92 43.41
N ALA A 528 22.49 -10.61 43.97
CA ALA A 528 23.12 -9.30 43.82
C ALA A 528 23.43 -8.97 42.34
N ALA A 529 23.92 -9.95 41.57
CA ALA A 529 24.15 -9.78 40.13
C ALA A 529 22.84 -9.52 39.35
N SER A 530 21.75 -10.20 39.71
CA SER A 530 20.42 -9.93 39.12
C SER A 530 19.97 -8.49 39.39
N VAL A 531 20.08 -8.00 40.63
CA VAL A 531 19.74 -6.60 41.00
C VAL A 531 20.60 -5.60 40.22
N LEU A 532 21.89 -5.89 40.01
CA LEU A 532 22.77 -5.05 39.21
C LEU A 532 22.25 -4.91 37.78
N LEU A 533 22.00 -6.05 37.11
CA LEU A 533 21.52 -6.12 35.73
C LEU A 533 20.15 -5.45 35.57
N ALA A 534 19.25 -5.71 36.51
CA ALA A 534 17.95 -5.04 36.60
C ALA A 534 18.09 -3.52 36.68
N SER A 535 19.01 -3.02 37.52
CA SER A 535 19.24 -1.59 37.70
C SER A 535 19.80 -0.90 36.44
N VAL A 536 20.67 -1.60 35.68
CA VAL A 536 21.09 -1.15 34.34
C VAL A 536 19.88 -0.94 33.44
N ASN A 537 18.95 -1.90 33.46
CA ASN A 537 17.81 -1.92 32.57
C ASN A 537 16.75 -0.85 32.93
N VAL A 538 16.44 -0.68 34.22
CA VAL A 538 15.54 0.37 34.72
C VAL A 538 16.07 1.76 34.32
N ALA A 539 17.31 2.09 34.68
CA ALA A 539 17.86 3.41 34.43
C ALA A 539 18.05 3.68 32.93
N GLY A 540 18.60 2.72 32.19
CA GLY A 540 18.80 2.85 30.75
C GLY A 540 17.48 3.00 29.99
N GLY A 541 16.50 2.15 30.29
CA GLY A 541 15.20 2.16 29.63
C GLY A 541 14.43 3.47 29.84
N PHE A 542 14.35 3.98 31.08
CA PHE A 542 13.64 5.23 31.35
C PHE A 542 14.32 6.46 30.73
N VAL A 543 15.66 6.49 30.70
CA VAL A 543 16.42 7.56 30.03
C VAL A 543 16.18 7.53 28.51
N ILE A 544 16.23 6.36 27.89
CA ILE A 544 15.97 6.20 26.44
C ILE A 544 14.53 6.60 26.11
N THR A 545 13.56 6.12 26.90
CA THR A 545 12.14 6.44 26.69
C THR A 545 11.91 7.95 26.78
N LYS A 546 12.44 8.61 27.81
CA LYS A 546 12.33 10.06 27.96
C LYS A 546 12.87 10.79 26.73
N ARG A 547 14.08 10.44 26.28
CA ARG A 547 14.70 11.08 25.10
C ARG A 547 13.85 10.94 23.84
N MET A 548 13.29 9.77 23.59
CA MET A 548 12.40 9.58 22.43
C MET A 548 11.13 10.41 22.54
N LEU A 549 10.50 10.46 23.72
CA LEU A 549 9.27 11.21 23.92
C LEU A 549 9.48 12.73 23.84
N ASP A 550 10.66 13.21 24.25
CA ASP A 550 11.03 14.61 24.13
C ASP A 550 11.23 15.03 22.66
N MET A 551 11.59 14.10 21.75
CA MET A 551 11.67 14.38 20.30
C MET A 551 10.32 14.67 19.66
N PHE A 552 9.22 14.16 20.24
CA PHE A 552 7.86 14.43 19.76
C PHE A 552 7.31 15.78 20.26
N LYS A 553 8.03 16.47 21.15
CA LYS A 553 7.61 17.77 21.68
C LYS A 553 7.80 18.85 20.62
N ARG A 554 6.74 19.59 20.32
CA ARG A 554 6.79 20.72 19.39
C ARG A 554 7.31 21.96 20.12
N LYS A 555 7.96 22.85 19.36
CA LYS A 555 8.38 24.17 19.87
C LYS A 555 7.18 25.04 20.29
N THR A 556 6.00 24.78 19.74
CA THR A 556 4.75 25.49 20.00
C THR A 556 3.90 24.84 21.10
N ASP A 557 4.32 23.72 21.67
CA ASP A 557 3.57 23.09 22.76
C ASP A 557 3.64 23.93 24.05
N PRO A 558 2.57 23.99 24.85
CA PRO A 558 2.59 24.64 26.16
C PRO A 558 3.70 24.09 27.08
N PRO A 559 4.17 24.88 28.05
CA PRO A 559 5.12 24.39 29.04
C PRO A 559 4.50 23.28 29.89
N GLU A 560 5.29 22.24 30.16
CA GLU A 560 4.89 21.08 30.95
C GLU A 560 5.59 21.09 32.30
N TYR A 561 4.86 20.72 33.36
CA TYR A 561 5.33 20.78 34.75
C TYR A 561 5.60 19.38 35.31
N ALA A 562 6.45 18.60 34.63
CA ALA A 562 6.75 17.22 34.99
C ALA A 562 7.27 17.03 36.43
N TRP A 563 7.90 18.05 37.01
CA TRP A 563 8.41 18.03 38.38
C TRP A 563 7.30 17.88 39.44
N LEU A 564 6.05 18.24 39.13
CA LEU A 564 4.90 18.09 40.05
C LEU A 564 4.64 16.63 40.42
N TYR A 565 5.01 15.68 39.56
CA TYR A 565 4.91 14.25 39.86
C TYR A 565 5.90 13.79 40.94
N GLY A 566 6.84 14.65 41.37
CA GLY A 566 7.62 14.43 42.58
C GLY A 566 6.78 14.48 43.85
N VAL A 567 5.67 15.23 43.86
CA VAL A 567 4.76 15.33 45.02
C VAL A 567 4.16 13.96 45.39
N PRO A 568 3.46 13.23 44.50
CA PRO A 568 2.95 11.91 44.84
C PRO A 568 4.07 10.91 45.14
N ALA A 569 5.27 11.04 44.55
CA ALA A 569 6.41 10.18 44.86
C ALA A 569 6.85 10.32 46.33
N ILE A 570 7.05 11.56 46.79
CA ILE A 570 7.48 11.88 48.15
C ILE A 570 6.40 11.49 49.15
N LEU A 571 5.13 11.85 48.87
CA LEU A 571 4.01 11.52 49.76
C LEU A 571 3.81 10.02 49.89
N PHE A 572 3.88 9.27 48.79
CA PHE A 572 3.77 7.82 48.83
C PHE A 572 4.94 7.19 49.59
N ALA A 573 6.18 7.55 49.27
CA ALA A 573 7.35 6.98 49.94
C ALA A 573 7.38 7.30 51.45
N GLY A 574 7.15 8.56 51.82
CA GLY A 574 7.10 8.99 53.22
C GLY A 574 5.94 8.35 53.99
N GLY A 575 4.75 8.30 53.38
CA GLY A 575 3.57 7.65 53.95
C GLY A 575 3.76 6.14 54.12
N PHE A 576 4.37 5.47 53.12
CA PHE A 576 4.69 4.05 53.17
C PHE A 576 5.68 3.73 54.28
N LEU A 577 6.77 4.49 54.41
CA LEU A 577 7.76 4.31 55.48
C LEU A 577 7.17 4.60 56.87
N THR A 578 6.32 5.61 56.98
CA THR A 578 5.62 5.93 58.24
C THR A 578 4.67 4.81 58.62
N ALA A 579 3.87 4.30 57.68
CA ALA A 579 2.99 3.16 57.93
C ALA A 579 3.78 1.91 58.33
N ALA A 580 4.90 1.63 57.66
CA ALA A 580 5.78 0.52 57.96
C ALA A 580 6.31 0.55 59.40
N SER A 581 6.53 1.75 59.97
CA SER A 581 6.96 1.91 61.37
C SER A 581 5.91 1.46 62.40
N THR A 582 4.63 1.42 62.01
CA THR A 582 3.50 1.00 62.87
C THR A 582 3.03 -0.44 62.61
N GLY A 583 3.59 -1.10 61.60
CA GLY A 583 3.28 -2.47 61.21
C GLY A 583 3.26 -2.67 59.69
N MET A 584 3.50 -3.92 59.27
CA MET A 584 3.64 -4.29 57.85
C MET A 584 2.39 -4.98 57.27
N SER A 585 1.33 -5.16 58.06
CA SER A 585 0.14 -5.92 57.64
C SER A 585 -0.53 -5.30 56.41
N GLY A 586 -0.52 -6.02 55.28
CA GLY A 586 -1.11 -5.59 54.02
C GLY A 586 -0.37 -4.47 53.28
N LEU A 587 0.68 -3.89 53.87
CA LEU A 587 1.37 -2.72 53.32
C LEU A 587 2.17 -3.06 52.06
N VAL A 588 2.83 -4.22 52.03
CA VAL A 588 3.53 -4.73 50.84
C VAL A 588 2.55 -4.92 49.67
N GLN A 589 1.39 -5.52 49.92
CA GLN A 589 0.35 -5.75 48.91
C GLN A 589 -0.23 -4.43 48.40
N ALA A 590 -0.41 -3.43 49.27
CA ALA A 590 -0.82 -2.09 48.86
C ALA A 590 0.24 -1.41 47.96
N GLY A 591 1.53 -1.61 48.27
CA GLY A 591 2.63 -1.15 47.43
C GLY A 591 2.68 -1.84 46.06
N TYR A 592 2.50 -3.16 46.02
CA TYR A 592 2.43 -3.93 44.77
C TYR A 592 1.24 -3.57 43.91
N LEU A 593 0.07 -3.33 44.52
CA LEU A 593 -1.11 -2.84 43.82
C LEU A 593 -0.85 -1.46 43.21
N THR A 594 -0.29 -0.54 44.00
CA THR A 594 0.05 0.82 43.54
C THR A 594 1.04 0.78 42.37
N SER A 595 2.09 -0.02 42.52
CA SER A 595 3.10 -0.23 41.48
C SER A 595 2.49 -0.78 40.18
N SER A 596 1.66 -1.82 40.31
CA SER A 596 0.96 -2.44 39.18
C SER A 596 0.08 -1.44 38.42
N VAL A 597 -0.75 -0.68 39.14
CA VAL A 597 -1.66 0.32 38.54
C VAL A 597 -0.87 1.42 37.84
N LEU A 598 0.22 1.92 38.44
CA LEU A 598 1.05 2.96 37.84
C LEU A 598 1.79 2.47 36.59
N CYS A 599 2.28 1.22 36.59
CA CYS A 599 2.91 0.60 35.42
C CYS A 599 1.91 0.34 34.29
N ILE A 600 0.69 -0.10 34.60
CA ILE A 600 -0.40 -0.22 33.61
C ILE A 600 -0.71 1.16 33.02
N SER A 601 -0.86 2.17 33.88
CA SER A 601 -1.12 3.56 33.47
C SER A 601 0.02 4.14 32.64
N SER A 602 1.26 3.68 32.85
CA SER A 602 2.42 4.09 32.06
C SER A 602 2.24 3.75 30.58
N LEU A 603 1.82 2.52 30.29
CA LEU A 603 1.54 2.08 28.92
C LEU A 603 0.27 2.74 28.37
N SER A 604 -0.78 2.88 29.18
CA SER A 604 -2.00 3.60 28.76
C SER A 604 -1.72 5.06 28.40
N GLY A 605 -0.75 5.70 29.08
CA GLY A 605 -0.32 7.06 28.77
C GLY A 605 0.27 7.20 27.36
N LEU A 606 0.72 6.12 26.73
CA LEU A 606 1.22 6.12 25.34
C LEU A 606 0.09 6.05 24.29
N ALA A 607 -1.18 6.17 24.69
CA ALA A 607 -2.30 6.26 23.76
C ALA A 607 -2.28 7.54 22.89
N SER A 608 -1.58 8.58 23.35
CA SER A 608 -1.41 9.82 22.58
C SER A 608 -0.09 10.53 22.91
N GLN A 609 0.35 11.38 21.99
CA GLN A 609 1.62 12.11 22.11
C GLN A 609 1.56 13.19 23.20
N ALA A 610 0.35 13.64 23.55
CA ALA A 610 0.11 14.58 24.63
C ALA A 610 0.31 13.92 26.01
N THR A 611 -0.15 12.67 26.18
CA THR A 611 -0.10 11.94 27.46
C THR A 611 1.18 11.11 27.62
N ALA A 612 1.95 10.91 26.55
CA ALA A 612 3.07 9.96 26.53
C ALA A 612 4.15 10.24 27.59
N ARG A 613 4.49 11.51 27.80
CA ARG A 613 5.49 11.92 28.82
C ARG A 613 4.99 11.66 30.24
N GLN A 614 3.72 11.92 30.51
CA GLN A 614 3.08 11.52 31.77
C GLN A 614 3.14 10.01 31.94
N GLY A 615 2.85 9.23 30.90
CA GLY A 615 2.97 7.77 30.92
C GLY A 615 4.36 7.31 31.38
N ASN A 616 5.43 7.88 30.83
CA ASN A 616 6.80 7.55 31.25
C ASN A 616 7.06 7.84 32.74
N ILE A 617 6.57 8.97 33.25
CA ILE A 617 6.72 9.35 34.67
C ILE A 617 5.94 8.39 35.58
N LEU A 618 4.70 8.03 35.21
CA LEU A 618 3.92 7.04 35.96
C LEU A 618 4.65 5.69 36.02
N GLY A 619 5.34 5.29 34.95
CA GLY A 619 6.19 4.11 34.93
C GLY A 619 7.33 4.19 35.96
N MET A 620 8.01 5.33 36.05
CA MET A 620 9.06 5.54 37.06
C MET A 620 8.52 5.45 38.48
N LEU A 621 7.35 6.05 38.75
CA LEU A 621 6.68 5.96 40.05
C LEU A 621 6.24 4.53 40.37
N GLY A 622 5.75 3.81 39.36
CA GLY A 622 5.36 2.40 39.47
C GLY A 622 6.55 1.52 39.85
N VAL A 623 7.66 1.59 39.10
CA VAL A 623 8.86 0.81 39.42
C VAL A 623 9.43 1.19 40.80
N SER A 624 9.48 2.49 41.13
CA SER A 624 10.00 2.95 42.43
C SER A 624 9.16 2.46 43.62
N SER A 625 7.83 2.53 43.51
CA SER A 625 6.92 2.01 44.55
C SER A 625 6.99 0.49 44.70
N GLY A 626 7.18 -0.24 43.59
CA GLY A 626 7.35 -1.69 43.60
C GLY A 626 8.66 -2.14 44.28
N ILE A 627 9.77 -1.46 43.96
CA ILE A 627 11.07 -1.69 44.62
C ILE A 627 10.98 -1.37 46.11
N LEU A 628 10.39 -0.24 46.49
CA LEU A 628 10.21 0.14 47.90
C LEU A 628 9.41 -0.91 48.67
N ALA A 629 8.28 -1.37 48.12
CA ALA A 629 7.47 -2.41 48.72
C ALA A 629 8.21 -3.76 48.84
N SER A 630 9.04 -4.08 47.86
CA SER A 630 9.85 -5.31 47.84
C SER A 630 10.97 -5.27 48.89
N LEU A 631 11.66 -4.13 49.05
CA LEU A 631 12.65 -3.94 50.12
C LEU A 631 12.00 -4.10 51.51
N ALA A 632 10.76 -3.62 51.65
CA ALA A 632 9.99 -3.79 52.87
C ALA A 632 9.61 -5.25 53.13
N ALA A 633 9.27 -6.00 52.07
CA ALA A 633 8.98 -7.42 52.15
C ALA A 633 10.19 -8.26 52.60
N VAL A 634 11.41 -7.84 52.22
CA VAL A 634 12.66 -8.53 52.59
C VAL A 634 13.18 -8.12 53.98
N GLY A 635 12.71 -7.01 54.56
CA GLY A 635 12.86 -6.73 56.01
C GLY A 635 13.86 -5.64 56.42
N PHE A 636 14.33 -4.79 55.50
CA PHE A 636 15.07 -3.54 55.81
C PHE A 636 16.30 -3.64 56.75
N SER A 637 17.12 -4.70 56.69
CA SER A 637 18.39 -4.66 57.44
C SER A 637 19.32 -3.57 56.88
N PRO A 638 19.99 -2.75 57.73
CA PRO A 638 20.87 -1.68 57.27
C PRO A 638 21.96 -2.17 56.31
N GLU A 639 22.52 -3.35 56.57
CA GLU A 639 23.57 -3.94 55.74
C GLU A 639 23.08 -4.29 54.34
N LEU A 640 21.88 -4.89 54.25
CA LEU A 640 21.27 -5.27 52.97
C LEU A 640 20.82 -4.03 52.18
N LEU A 641 20.33 -2.99 52.87
CA LEU A 641 20.01 -1.70 52.24
C LEU A 641 21.24 -1.03 51.65
N VAL A 642 22.38 -1.07 52.36
CA VAL A 642 23.66 -0.55 51.83
C VAL A 642 24.13 -1.39 50.64
N GLN A 643 24.04 -2.72 50.72
CA GLN A 643 24.38 -3.61 49.62
C GLN A 643 23.52 -3.33 48.39
N PHE A 644 22.19 -3.23 48.56
CA PHE A 644 21.24 -2.88 47.50
C PHE A 644 21.57 -1.53 46.88
N ALA A 645 21.73 -0.50 47.71
CA ALA A 645 22.03 0.85 47.26
C ALA A 645 23.33 0.90 46.45
N ALA A 646 24.39 0.22 46.89
CA ALA A 646 25.66 0.15 46.17
C ALA A 646 25.51 -0.53 44.81
N VAL A 647 24.88 -1.71 44.78
CA VAL A 647 24.68 -2.49 43.55
C VAL A 647 23.79 -1.74 42.55
N SER A 648 22.67 -1.19 43.03
CA SER A 648 21.75 -0.41 42.20
C SER A 648 22.34 0.91 41.74
N ALA A 649 23.18 1.57 42.53
CA ALA A 649 23.89 2.76 42.10
C ALA A 649 24.88 2.47 40.96
N ILE A 650 25.63 1.35 41.04
CA ILE A 650 26.54 0.91 39.98
C ILE A 650 25.75 0.60 38.71
N GLY A 651 24.74 -0.28 38.80
CA GLY A 651 23.92 -0.66 37.65
C GLY A 651 23.20 0.54 37.04
N GLY A 652 22.57 1.38 37.88
CA GLY A 652 21.87 2.57 37.44
C GLY A 652 22.77 3.61 36.77
N SER A 653 24.01 3.77 37.24
CA SER A 653 25.01 4.63 36.61
C SER A 653 25.38 4.12 35.22
N VAL A 654 25.68 2.82 35.10
CA VAL A 654 25.97 2.18 33.80
C VAL A 654 24.79 2.33 32.84
N GLY A 655 23.58 2.02 33.28
CA GLY A 655 22.36 2.15 32.49
C GLY A 655 22.12 3.59 32.01
N THR A 656 22.30 4.57 32.90
CA THR A 656 22.16 5.99 32.56
C THR A 656 23.18 6.43 31.51
N VAL A 657 24.45 6.03 31.66
CA VAL A 657 25.51 6.36 30.68
C VAL A 657 25.19 5.76 29.31
N ILE A 658 24.77 4.50 29.26
CA ILE A 658 24.36 3.83 28.02
C ILE A 658 23.18 4.57 27.38
N GLY A 659 22.13 4.85 28.16
CA GLY A 659 20.92 5.49 27.67
C GLY A 659 21.13 6.91 27.16
N ARG A 660 22.12 7.65 27.68
CA ARG A 660 22.47 9.00 27.22
C ARG A 660 23.30 9.02 25.93
N ARG A 661 24.11 7.99 25.67
CA ARG A 661 25.04 7.96 24.52
C ARG A 661 24.42 7.43 23.23
N ILE A 662 23.31 6.71 23.32
CA ILE A 662 22.60 6.11 22.19
C ILE A 662 22.05 7.14 21.21
N THR A 663 22.10 6.84 19.92
CA THR A 663 21.40 7.61 18.87
C THR A 663 20.08 6.92 18.48
N ALA A 664 19.12 7.67 17.91
CA ALA A 664 17.82 7.11 17.50
C ALA A 664 17.94 6.02 16.42
N ILE A 665 18.98 6.09 15.58
CA ILE A 665 19.30 5.07 14.57
C ILE A 665 19.74 3.76 15.24
N GLU A 666 20.46 3.85 16.36
CA GLU A 666 21.02 2.71 17.10
C GLU A 666 20.07 2.09 18.13
N LEU A 667 18.87 2.67 18.26
CA LEU A 667 17.86 2.22 19.19
C LEU A 667 17.48 0.73 19.04
N PRO A 668 17.32 0.17 17.81
CA PRO A 668 16.91 -1.23 17.65
C PRO A 668 17.88 -2.23 18.27
N GLN A 669 19.18 -2.10 18.00
CA GLN A 669 20.17 -3.02 18.57
C GLN A 669 20.25 -2.85 20.08
N MET A 670 20.09 -1.63 20.60
CA MET A 670 20.23 -1.40 22.03
C MET A 670 19.04 -1.90 22.84
N VAL A 671 17.83 -1.81 22.31
CA VAL A 671 16.67 -2.50 22.90
C VAL A 671 16.89 -4.01 22.91
N ALA A 672 17.44 -4.60 21.84
CA ALA A 672 17.81 -6.01 21.86
C ALA A 672 18.87 -6.30 22.95
N ALA A 673 19.92 -5.48 23.07
CA ALA A 673 20.92 -5.67 24.13
C ALA A 673 20.30 -5.60 25.53
N LEU A 674 19.37 -4.69 25.78
CA LEU A 674 18.70 -4.55 27.08
C LEU A 674 17.76 -5.72 27.41
N HIS A 675 17.04 -6.29 26.43
CA HIS A 675 16.29 -7.54 26.66
C HIS A 675 17.19 -8.71 27.06
N SER A 676 18.44 -8.75 26.57
CA SER A 676 19.39 -9.79 26.97
C SER A 676 19.71 -9.68 28.47
N VAL A 677 19.85 -8.46 29.00
CA VAL A 677 20.11 -8.19 30.41
C VAL A 677 18.98 -8.73 31.29
N VAL A 678 17.72 -8.55 30.86
CA VAL A 678 16.54 -9.09 31.55
C VAL A 678 16.53 -10.61 31.54
N GLY A 679 16.77 -11.22 30.37
CA GLY A 679 16.82 -12.67 30.23
C GLY A 679 17.89 -13.30 31.13
N LEU A 680 19.07 -12.68 31.21
CA LEU A 680 20.14 -13.15 32.09
C LEU A 680 19.77 -12.97 33.56
N ALA A 681 19.23 -11.81 33.97
CA ALA A 681 18.78 -11.59 35.34
C ALA A 681 17.73 -12.62 35.80
N ALA A 682 16.78 -12.98 34.93
CA ALA A 682 15.79 -14.02 35.20
C ALA A 682 16.44 -15.42 35.38
N VAL A 683 17.44 -15.76 34.56
CA VAL A 683 18.24 -16.99 34.73
C VAL A 683 18.94 -17.00 36.08
N LEU A 684 19.65 -15.92 36.43
CA LEU A 684 20.39 -15.83 37.69
C LEU A 684 19.44 -15.95 38.89
N THR A 685 18.31 -15.24 38.85
CA THR A 685 17.30 -15.26 39.93
C THR A 685 16.67 -16.63 40.09
N SER A 686 16.30 -17.28 38.99
CA SER A 686 15.69 -18.62 39.02
C SER A 686 16.65 -19.68 39.59
N ILE A 687 17.92 -19.61 39.21
CA ILE A 687 18.96 -20.50 39.77
C ILE A 687 19.19 -20.21 41.25
N ALA A 688 19.36 -18.94 41.59
CA ALA A 688 19.63 -18.51 42.96
C ALA A 688 18.50 -18.95 43.91
N SER A 689 17.25 -18.73 43.50
CA SER A 689 16.06 -19.04 44.29
C SER A 689 15.98 -20.53 44.64
N VAL A 690 16.22 -21.41 43.67
CA VAL A 690 16.23 -22.86 43.93
C VAL A 690 17.39 -23.23 44.85
N LEU A 691 18.60 -22.74 44.57
CA LEU A 691 19.80 -23.10 45.34
C LEU A 691 19.84 -22.52 46.76
N ALA A 692 19.02 -21.51 47.06
CA ALA A 692 18.92 -20.93 48.39
C ALA A 692 18.30 -21.89 49.41
N ASP A 693 17.27 -22.65 49.03
CA ASP A 693 16.63 -23.66 49.89
C ASP A 693 15.96 -24.78 49.06
N VAL A 694 16.79 -25.70 48.54
CA VAL A 694 16.35 -26.81 47.66
C VAL A 694 15.44 -27.80 48.40
N GLY A 695 15.63 -27.98 49.70
CA GLY A 695 14.92 -29.00 50.50
C GLY A 695 13.46 -28.67 50.78
N HIS A 696 13.10 -27.38 50.79
CA HIS A 696 11.74 -26.90 51.05
C HIS A 696 11.04 -26.34 49.81
N ALA A 697 11.68 -26.40 48.64
CA ALA A 697 11.11 -25.92 47.39
C ALA A 697 9.91 -26.76 46.95
N SER A 698 8.74 -26.13 46.80
CA SER A 698 7.54 -26.80 46.28
C SER A 698 7.72 -27.22 44.82
N THR A 699 6.94 -28.22 44.36
CA THR A 699 6.92 -28.64 42.95
C THR A 699 6.62 -27.46 42.02
N LEU A 700 5.74 -26.55 42.43
CA LEU A 700 5.44 -25.34 41.67
C LEU A 700 6.69 -24.47 41.51
N HIS A 701 7.39 -24.19 42.61
CA HIS A 701 8.61 -23.40 42.63
C HIS A 701 9.68 -23.98 41.69
N LEU A 702 9.91 -25.30 41.76
CA LEU A 702 10.86 -26.00 40.90
C LEU A 702 10.48 -25.88 39.42
N VAL A 703 9.23 -26.18 39.06
CA VAL A 703 8.76 -26.10 37.67
C VAL A 703 8.91 -24.68 37.12
N THR A 704 8.48 -23.67 37.89
CA THR A 704 8.52 -22.27 37.44
C THR A 704 9.93 -21.71 37.38
N ALA A 705 10.82 -22.11 38.30
CA ALA A 705 12.24 -21.74 38.23
C ALA A 705 12.91 -22.35 36.99
N TYR A 706 12.64 -23.62 36.69
CA TYR A 706 13.17 -24.27 35.49
C TYR A 706 12.69 -23.57 34.20
N LEU A 707 11.40 -23.20 34.14
CA LEU A 707 10.86 -22.41 33.04
C LEU A 707 11.47 -21.01 32.97
N GLY A 708 11.73 -20.37 34.11
CA GLY A 708 12.42 -19.08 34.20
C GLY A 708 13.82 -19.12 33.58
N VAL A 709 14.61 -20.17 33.88
CA VAL A 709 15.91 -20.40 33.24
C VAL A 709 15.78 -20.66 31.73
N LEU A 710 14.78 -21.46 31.32
CA LEU A 710 14.57 -21.79 29.91
C LEU A 710 14.20 -20.55 29.08
N ILE A 711 13.19 -19.80 29.52
CA ILE A 711 12.69 -18.61 28.82
C ILE A 711 13.73 -17.49 28.89
N GLY A 712 14.33 -17.25 30.06
CA GLY A 712 15.39 -16.25 30.25
C GLY A 712 16.63 -16.56 29.41
N GLY A 713 17.04 -17.82 29.33
CA GLY A 713 18.22 -18.24 28.57
C GLY A 713 18.04 -18.12 27.05
N VAL A 714 16.87 -18.51 26.54
CA VAL A 714 16.51 -18.27 25.12
C VAL A 714 16.47 -16.78 24.81
N THR A 715 15.93 -15.97 25.75
CA THR A 715 15.85 -14.51 25.61
C THR A 715 17.24 -13.89 25.59
N PHE A 716 18.14 -14.29 26.48
CA PHE A 716 19.51 -13.79 26.59
C PHE A 716 20.28 -13.96 25.28
N THR A 717 20.45 -15.20 24.80
CA THR A 717 21.27 -15.45 23.62
C THR A 717 20.58 -15.04 22.33
N GLY A 718 19.25 -15.20 22.23
CA GLY A 718 18.50 -14.70 21.08
C GLY A 718 18.65 -13.19 20.92
N SER A 719 18.57 -12.45 22.02
CA SER A 719 18.71 -10.99 22.03
C SER A 719 20.13 -10.52 21.71
N ILE A 720 21.16 -11.26 22.15
CA ILE A 720 22.55 -11.01 21.74
C ILE A 720 22.71 -11.19 20.24
N VAL A 721 22.19 -12.27 19.65
CA VAL A 721 22.27 -12.49 18.20
C VAL A 721 21.53 -11.39 17.43
N ALA A 722 20.35 -10.99 17.89
CA ALA A 722 19.59 -9.89 17.31
C ALA A 722 20.41 -8.57 17.37
N PHE A 723 21.00 -8.25 18.52
CA PHE A 723 21.91 -7.10 18.68
C PHE A 723 23.06 -7.16 17.67
N LEU A 724 23.78 -8.29 17.59
CA LEU A 724 24.93 -8.43 16.70
C LEU A 724 24.55 -8.27 15.23
N LYS A 725 23.41 -8.81 14.79
CA LYS A 725 22.92 -8.66 13.41
C LYS A 725 22.50 -7.22 13.10
N LEU A 726 21.77 -6.58 14.00
CA LEU A 726 21.32 -5.20 13.82
C LEU A 726 22.49 -4.20 13.82
N ALA A 727 23.49 -4.45 14.66
CA ALA A 727 24.73 -3.69 14.74
C ALA A 727 25.70 -3.97 13.56
N GLY A 728 25.37 -4.91 12.65
CA GLY A 728 26.25 -5.30 11.55
C GLY A 728 27.52 -6.05 11.98
N ARG A 729 27.58 -6.52 13.22
CA ARG A 729 28.68 -7.34 13.76
C ARG A 729 28.52 -8.83 13.45
N MET A 730 27.35 -9.24 12.96
CA MET A 730 27.05 -10.55 12.40
C MET A 730 26.35 -10.37 11.05
N SER A 731 26.55 -11.31 10.12
CA SER A 731 25.89 -11.31 8.81
C SER A 731 24.36 -11.23 8.94
N SER A 732 23.75 -10.39 8.10
CA SER A 732 22.30 -10.24 8.00
C SER A 732 21.63 -11.42 7.27
N ARG A 733 22.40 -12.29 6.60
CA ARG A 733 21.85 -13.47 5.93
C ARG A 733 21.43 -14.53 6.97
N PRO A 734 20.30 -15.22 6.77
CA PRO A 734 19.92 -16.36 7.60
C PRO A 734 21.04 -17.41 7.66
N LEU A 735 21.50 -17.78 8.86
CA LEU A 735 22.46 -18.87 9.04
C LEU A 735 21.71 -20.22 8.97
N MET A 736 21.91 -20.96 7.88
CA MET A 736 21.17 -22.19 7.60
C MET A 736 21.96 -23.42 8.07
N PHE A 737 21.59 -23.99 9.21
CA PHE A 737 22.15 -25.28 9.65
C PHE A 737 21.46 -26.46 8.94
N PRO A 738 22.19 -27.48 8.47
CA PRO A 738 21.60 -28.74 8.03
C PRO A 738 20.73 -29.33 9.15
N GLY A 739 19.47 -29.68 8.85
CA GLY A 739 18.56 -30.27 9.85
C GLY A 739 18.14 -29.34 11.00
N ARG A 740 18.21 -28.00 10.83
CA ARG A 740 17.88 -27.01 11.88
C ARG A 740 16.58 -27.25 12.66
N HIS A 741 15.54 -27.76 12.01
CA HIS A 741 14.26 -28.03 12.65
C HIS A 741 14.35 -29.21 13.61
N ILE A 742 15.11 -30.23 13.24
CA ILE A 742 15.39 -31.40 14.10
C ILE A 742 16.22 -30.95 15.30
N LEU A 743 17.28 -30.14 15.07
CA LEU A 743 18.11 -29.59 16.14
C LEU A 743 17.29 -28.76 17.13
N ASN A 744 16.48 -27.81 16.65
CA ASN A 744 15.67 -26.96 17.55
C ASN A 744 14.59 -27.76 18.28
N SER A 745 14.00 -28.77 17.63
CA SER A 745 13.02 -29.66 18.26
C SER A 745 13.68 -30.57 19.30
N SER A 746 14.89 -31.08 19.05
CA SER A 746 15.62 -31.92 19.99
C SER A 746 16.10 -31.13 21.21
N LEU A 747 16.55 -29.88 21.04
CA LEU A 747 16.89 -28.99 22.15
C LEU A 747 15.68 -28.70 23.05
N LEU A 748 14.49 -28.52 22.47
CA LEU A 748 13.26 -28.36 23.24
C LEU A 748 12.86 -29.66 23.95
N GLY A 749 12.89 -30.79 23.23
CA GLY A 749 12.59 -32.11 23.80
C GLY A 749 13.52 -32.48 24.95
N ALA A 750 14.82 -32.22 24.80
CA ALA A 750 15.83 -32.44 25.84
C ALA A 750 15.55 -31.60 27.10
N ASN A 751 15.13 -30.34 26.96
CA ASN A 751 14.71 -29.52 28.10
C ASN A 751 13.45 -30.07 28.78
N ILE A 752 12.45 -30.54 28.02
CA ILE A 752 11.22 -31.11 28.59
C ILE A 752 11.55 -32.38 29.40
N VAL A 753 12.38 -33.27 28.86
CA VAL A 753 12.81 -34.49 29.55
C VAL A 753 13.64 -34.14 30.80
N SER A 754 14.59 -33.21 30.66
CA SER A 754 15.41 -32.71 31.76
C SER A 754 14.59 -32.08 32.88
N MET A 755 13.50 -31.37 32.57
CA MET A 755 12.59 -30.81 33.58
C MET A 755 11.92 -31.90 34.43
N GLY A 756 11.48 -33.00 33.82
CA GLY A 756 10.89 -34.12 34.57
C GLY A 756 11.90 -34.76 35.54
N ALA A 757 13.13 -34.98 35.07
CA ALA A 757 14.22 -35.46 35.92
C ALA A 757 14.60 -34.45 37.02
N PHE A 758 14.62 -33.16 36.71
CA PHE A 758 14.88 -32.09 37.67
C PHE A 758 13.83 -32.09 38.80
N VAL A 759 12.54 -32.08 38.48
CA VAL A 759 11.47 -32.06 39.50
C VAL A 759 11.51 -33.27 40.43
N THR A 760 11.95 -34.43 39.92
CA THR A 760 12.00 -35.68 40.69
C THR A 760 13.29 -35.85 41.48
N MET A 761 14.42 -35.35 40.98
CA MET A 761 15.74 -35.59 41.56
C MET A 761 16.31 -34.39 42.33
N ALA A 762 15.93 -33.16 41.98
CA ALA A 762 16.49 -31.94 42.56
C ALA A 762 16.31 -31.81 44.09
N PRO A 763 15.16 -32.16 44.70
CA PRO A 763 14.95 -32.00 46.14
C PRO A 763 15.93 -32.79 47.03
N SER A 764 16.62 -33.78 46.47
CA SER A 764 17.50 -34.67 47.22
C SER A 764 18.90 -34.11 47.48
N VAL A 765 19.47 -33.33 46.55
CA VAL A 765 20.85 -32.82 46.63
C VAL A 765 20.97 -31.48 45.88
N PRO A 766 21.41 -30.38 46.52
CA PRO A 766 21.57 -29.08 45.84
C PRO A 766 22.50 -29.09 44.62
N MET A 767 23.53 -29.94 44.63
CA MET A 767 24.43 -30.12 43.49
C MET A 767 23.73 -30.72 42.26
N ILE A 768 22.77 -31.63 42.47
CA ILE A 768 21.96 -32.21 41.38
C ILE A 768 21.04 -31.13 40.80
N ALA A 769 20.41 -30.32 41.66
CA ALA A 769 19.61 -29.17 41.23
C ALA A 769 20.44 -28.18 40.38
N ALA A 770 21.65 -27.83 40.85
CA ALA A 770 22.57 -26.98 40.10
C ALA A 770 22.98 -27.58 38.75
N GLY A 771 23.22 -28.89 38.68
CA GLY A 771 23.56 -29.60 37.44
C GLY A 771 22.46 -29.52 36.39
N PHE A 772 21.20 -29.77 36.78
CA PHE A 772 20.06 -29.67 35.87
C PHE A 772 19.78 -28.24 35.40
N LEU A 773 19.88 -27.26 36.31
CA LEU A 773 19.68 -25.84 35.96
C LEU A 773 20.84 -25.32 35.08
N GLY A 774 22.07 -25.78 35.31
CA GLY A 774 23.20 -25.53 34.42
C GLY A 774 23.01 -26.13 33.03
N ALA A 775 22.55 -27.39 32.96
CA ALA A 775 22.22 -28.04 31.70
C ALA A 775 21.10 -27.30 30.94
N ASN A 776 20.03 -26.91 31.64
CA ASN A 776 18.95 -26.08 31.08
C ASN A 776 19.50 -24.76 30.53
N THR A 777 20.36 -24.06 31.27
CA THR A 777 21.00 -22.82 30.83
C THR A 777 21.73 -23.01 29.51
N ILE A 778 22.57 -24.05 29.40
CA ILE A 778 23.33 -24.35 28.18
C ILE A 778 22.40 -24.67 27.02
N LEU A 779 21.43 -25.57 27.20
CA LEU A 779 20.50 -25.97 26.15
C LEU A 779 19.67 -24.78 25.65
N SER A 780 19.23 -23.92 26.57
CA SER A 780 18.43 -22.72 26.30
C SER A 780 19.25 -21.65 25.58
N PHE A 781 20.52 -21.49 25.97
CA PHE A 781 21.46 -20.58 25.31
C PHE A 781 21.70 -21.02 23.87
N ILE A 782 21.96 -22.31 23.64
CA ILE A 782 22.11 -22.88 22.30
C ILE A 782 20.82 -22.67 21.49
N LYS A 783 19.65 -22.97 22.08
CA LYS A 783 18.35 -22.81 21.41
C LYS A 783 18.06 -21.37 21.00
N GLY A 784 18.33 -20.40 21.87
CA GLY A 784 18.15 -18.98 21.55
C GLY A 784 19.08 -18.53 20.43
N PHE A 785 20.33 -19.00 20.43
CA PHE A 785 21.30 -18.75 19.38
C PHE A 785 20.86 -19.37 18.04
N THR A 786 20.60 -20.68 17.99
CA THR A 786 20.29 -21.41 16.75
C THR A 786 19.00 -20.91 16.10
N THR A 787 17.98 -20.58 16.91
CA THR A 787 16.71 -20.07 16.40
C THR A 787 16.88 -18.67 15.81
N THR A 788 17.57 -17.76 16.51
CA THR A 788 17.70 -16.36 16.07
C THR A 788 18.74 -16.18 14.96
N ALA A 789 19.80 -16.98 14.96
CA ALA A 789 20.81 -16.98 13.91
C ALA A 789 20.23 -17.41 12.55
N ALA A 790 19.19 -18.25 12.55
CA ALA A 790 18.51 -18.72 11.34
C ALA A 790 17.50 -17.73 10.73
N ILE A 791 17.29 -16.55 11.34
CA ILE A 791 16.35 -15.55 10.84
C ILE A 791 17.09 -14.43 10.09
N GLY A 792 16.52 -13.91 9.00
CA GLY A 792 17.15 -12.87 8.18
C GLY A 792 17.12 -11.48 8.82
N GLY A 793 18.07 -10.62 8.45
CA GLY A 793 18.21 -9.25 8.96
C GLY A 793 16.96 -8.37 8.79
N ALA A 794 16.23 -8.57 7.68
CA ALA A 794 14.98 -7.86 7.40
C ALA A 794 13.85 -8.23 8.38
N ASP A 795 13.87 -9.45 8.91
CA ASP A 795 12.85 -10.00 9.81
C ASP A 795 13.22 -9.84 11.29
N MET A 796 14.44 -9.36 11.59
CA MET A 796 14.92 -9.09 12.95
C MET A 796 13.96 -8.26 13.81
N PRO A 797 13.26 -7.24 13.28
CA PRO A 797 12.33 -6.45 14.10
C PRO A 797 11.24 -7.29 14.76
N VAL A 798 10.71 -8.31 14.06
CA VAL A 798 9.74 -9.27 14.63
C VAL A 798 10.37 -10.12 15.72
N VAL A 799 11.64 -10.49 15.55
CA VAL A 799 12.37 -11.26 16.57
C VAL A 799 12.57 -10.44 17.84
N ILE A 800 12.86 -9.15 17.73
CA ILE A 800 13.00 -8.26 18.90
C ILE A 800 11.69 -8.22 19.70
N THR A 801 10.53 -8.13 19.04
CA THR A 801 9.22 -8.09 19.73
C THR A 801 8.87 -9.43 20.36
N VAL A 802 9.24 -10.56 19.74
CA VAL A 802 9.07 -11.90 20.32
C VAL A 802 9.95 -12.08 21.56
N LEU A 803 11.20 -11.64 21.49
CA LEU A 803 12.12 -11.71 22.64
C LEU A 803 11.70 -10.76 23.77
N ASN A 804 11.10 -9.60 23.44
CA ASN A 804 10.44 -8.75 24.44
C ASN A 804 9.30 -9.50 25.14
N ALA A 805 8.46 -10.22 24.39
CA ALA A 805 7.39 -11.03 24.97
C ALA A 805 7.95 -12.10 25.92
N TYR A 806 9.03 -12.78 25.53
CA TYR A 806 9.70 -13.78 26.38
C TYR A 806 10.29 -13.17 27.64
N SER A 807 10.85 -11.96 27.58
CA SER A 807 11.30 -11.27 28.79
C SER A 807 10.15 -11.07 29.78
N GLY A 808 8.95 -10.69 29.32
CA GLY A 808 7.75 -10.61 30.15
C GLY A 808 7.32 -11.95 30.74
N PHE A 809 7.29 -13.02 29.93
CA PHE A 809 6.93 -14.35 30.42
C PHE A 809 7.98 -14.95 31.39
N ALA A 810 9.25 -14.54 31.30
CA ALA A 810 10.25 -14.88 32.31
C ALA A 810 9.93 -14.22 33.66
N LEU A 811 9.50 -12.95 33.68
CA LEU A 811 9.01 -12.30 34.91
C LEU A 811 7.75 -12.97 35.46
N VAL A 812 6.85 -13.47 34.59
CA VAL A 812 5.68 -14.26 35.05
C VAL A 812 6.15 -15.52 35.77
N ALA A 813 7.11 -16.26 35.20
CA ALA A 813 7.67 -17.45 35.83
C ALA A 813 8.30 -17.13 37.19
N GLU A 814 9.02 -16.00 37.31
CA GLU A 814 9.57 -15.51 38.57
C GLU A 814 8.48 -15.10 39.58
N GLY A 815 7.40 -14.48 39.12
CA GLY A 815 6.24 -14.15 39.95
C GLY A 815 5.49 -15.36 40.49
N PHE A 816 5.38 -16.44 39.72
CA PHE A 816 4.88 -17.72 40.23
C PHE A 816 5.85 -18.38 41.21
N MET A 817 7.16 -18.32 40.92
CA MET A 817 8.21 -18.92 41.75
C MET A 817 8.26 -18.27 43.14
N LEU A 818 8.13 -16.94 43.22
CA LEU A 818 8.23 -16.16 44.45
C LEU A 818 6.89 -15.80 45.08
N ASP A 819 5.78 -16.33 44.53
CA ASP A 819 4.40 -15.96 44.91
C ASP A 819 4.19 -14.43 44.95
N ASN A 820 4.74 -13.73 43.94
CA ASN A 820 4.76 -12.28 43.87
C ASN A 820 3.82 -11.77 42.79
N SER A 821 2.67 -11.22 43.20
CA SER A 821 1.63 -10.69 42.30
C SER A 821 2.09 -9.50 41.46
N LEU A 822 3.07 -8.71 41.93
CA LEU A 822 3.65 -7.61 41.16
C LEU A 822 4.38 -8.13 39.92
N LEU A 823 5.29 -9.08 40.12
CA LEU A 823 6.07 -9.69 39.03
C LEU A 823 5.16 -10.39 38.02
N THR A 824 4.15 -11.12 38.50
CA THR A 824 3.15 -11.76 37.64
C THR A 824 2.37 -10.74 36.80
N THR A 825 1.90 -9.64 37.42
CA THR A 825 1.13 -8.60 36.72
C THR A 825 1.96 -7.91 35.63
N ILE A 826 3.20 -7.58 35.97
CA ILE A 826 4.11 -6.80 35.13
C ILE A 826 4.66 -7.67 34.00
N GLY A 827 5.03 -8.91 34.31
CA GLY A 827 5.42 -9.89 33.32
C GLY A 827 4.32 -10.16 32.31
N ALA A 828 3.06 -10.29 32.76
CA ALA A 828 1.90 -10.46 31.88
C ALA A 828 1.72 -9.25 30.93
N LEU A 829 1.81 -8.03 31.48
CA LEU A 829 1.70 -6.78 30.71
C LEU A 829 2.75 -6.70 29.59
N ILE A 830 4.02 -6.98 29.91
CA ILE A 830 5.13 -6.97 28.95
C ILE A 830 5.01 -8.12 27.94
N GLY A 831 4.67 -9.31 28.41
CA GLY A 831 4.51 -10.52 27.59
C GLY A 831 3.44 -10.36 26.51
N VAL A 832 2.28 -9.83 26.91
CA VAL A 832 1.18 -9.51 25.99
C VAL A 832 1.57 -8.37 25.04
N SER A 833 2.24 -7.33 25.54
CA SER A 833 2.73 -6.22 24.70
C SER A 833 3.64 -6.69 23.56
N GLY A 834 4.68 -7.47 23.88
CA GLY A 834 5.58 -8.02 22.87
C GLY A 834 4.87 -8.95 21.88
N SER A 835 3.90 -9.73 22.36
CA SER A 835 3.11 -10.65 21.53
C SER A 835 2.23 -9.90 20.51
N ILE A 836 1.56 -8.82 20.94
CA ILE A 836 0.73 -7.98 20.07
C ILE A 836 1.58 -7.26 19.03
N LEU A 837 2.71 -6.67 19.43
CA LEU A 837 3.61 -6.02 18.49
C LEU A 837 4.14 -7.01 17.44
N SER A 838 4.51 -8.23 17.86
CA SER A 838 4.92 -9.29 16.93
C SER A 838 3.81 -9.63 15.93
N TYR A 839 2.57 -9.72 16.40
CA TYR A 839 1.40 -9.96 15.55
C TYR A 839 1.18 -8.81 14.55
N ILE A 840 1.17 -7.56 15.01
CA ILE A 840 0.99 -6.38 14.15
C ILE A 840 2.04 -6.35 13.04
N MET A 841 3.31 -6.62 13.38
CA MET A 841 4.38 -6.69 12.38
C MET A 841 4.17 -7.82 11.36
N CYS A 842 3.81 -9.01 11.82
CA CYS A 842 3.54 -10.17 10.97
C CYS A 842 2.40 -9.89 9.98
N VAL A 843 1.28 -9.35 10.47
CA VAL A 843 0.12 -8.97 9.63
C VAL A 843 0.52 -7.90 8.62
N ALA A 844 1.24 -6.86 9.04
CA ALA A 844 1.70 -5.80 8.15
C ALA A 844 2.68 -6.29 7.07
N MET A 845 3.38 -7.40 7.30
CA MET A 845 4.26 -8.06 6.31
C MET A 845 3.54 -9.10 5.46
N ASN A 846 2.26 -9.36 5.73
CA ASN A 846 1.50 -10.49 5.18
C ASN A 846 2.24 -11.84 5.35
N ARG A 847 2.85 -12.06 6.52
CA ARG A 847 3.59 -13.28 6.86
C ARG A 847 3.17 -13.79 8.23
N THR A 848 2.97 -15.10 8.36
CA THR A 848 2.71 -15.70 9.67
C THR A 848 3.96 -15.68 10.55
N LEU A 849 3.76 -15.68 11.88
CA LEU A 849 4.87 -15.76 12.84
C LEU A 849 5.71 -17.02 12.64
N THR A 850 5.09 -18.13 12.25
CA THR A 850 5.79 -19.40 11.94
C THR A 850 6.70 -19.26 10.71
N ASN A 851 6.25 -18.56 9.67
CA ASN A 851 7.05 -18.29 8.47
C ASN A 851 8.23 -17.36 8.77
N VAL A 852 8.08 -16.44 9.73
CA VAL A 852 9.17 -15.54 10.15
C VAL A 852 10.20 -16.25 11.03
N LEU A 853 9.76 -16.96 12.08
CA LEU A 853 10.67 -17.57 13.05
C LEU A 853 11.37 -18.84 12.54
N PHE A 854 10.69 -19.62 11.69
CA PHE A 854 11.21 -20.92 11.25
C PHE A 854 11.52 -20.99 9.76
N GLY A 855 11.04 -20.03 8.94
CA GLY A 855 11.31 -19.98 7.50
C GLY A 855 10.73 -21.17 6.72
N GLY A 856 9.59 -20.96 6.04
CA GLY A 856 9.11 -21.87 4.99
C GLY A 856 8.44 -23.18 5.44
N ILE A 857 7.92 -23.27 6.67
CA ILE A 857 7.12 -24.43 7.11
C ILE A 857 5.65 -24.36 6.60
N GLY A 858 5.23 -23.21 6.06
CA GLY A 858 3.94 -23.05 5.37
C GLY A 858 4.13 -22.48 3.97
N SER A 859 3.20 -22.78 3.06
CA SER A 859 3.15 -22.26 1.69
C SER A 859 3.31 -20.74 1.69
N SER A 860 4.47 -20.25 1.29
CA SER A 860 4.58 -18.86 0.83
C SER A 860 3.61 -18.72 -0.33
N ALA A 861 2.85 -17.63 -0.37
CA ALA A 861 2.15 -17.24 -1.59
C ALA A 861 3.13 -17.36 -2.74
N VAL A 862 2.79 -18.16 -3.77
CA VAL A 862 3.62 -18.31 -4.96
C VAL A 862 3.76 -16.92 -5.53
N GLN A 863 4.92 -16.31 -5.33
CA GLN A 863 5.23 -15.03 -5.92
C GLN A 863 5.37 -15.33 -7.42
N SER A 864 4.34 -15.01 -8.19
CA SER A 864 4.40 -15.13 -9.64
C SER A 864 5.52 -14.20 -10.10
N ASP A 865 6.55 -14.77 -10.73
CA ASP A 865 7.61 -14.00 -11.39
C ASP A 865 6.97 -13.24 -12.56
N TYR A 866 6.45 -12.05 -12.25
CA TYR A 866 5.96 -11.14 -13.26
C TYR A 866 7.15 -10.57 -14.00
N LYS A 867 7.22 -10.81 -15.32
CA LYS A 867 8.25 -10.20 -16.16
C LYS A 867 7.98 -8.70 -16.21
N ILE A 868 8.95 -7.89 -15.80
CA ILE A 868 8.84 -6.43 -15.87
C ILE A 868 8.75 -6.04 -17.35
N GLU A 869 7.66 -5.38 -17.74
CA GLU A 869 7.42 -4.85 -19.09
C GLU A 869 7.58 -3.32 -19.09
N GLY A 870 8.07 -2.75 -20.20
CA GLY A 870 8.25 -1.30 -20.39
C GLY A 870 9.69 -0.79 -20.20
N VAL A 871 9.87 0.52 -20.36
CA VAL A 871 11.16 1.22 -20.24
C VAL A 871 11.13 2.15 -19.02
N ILE A 872 12.21 2.19 -18.24
CA ILE A 872 12.33 3.06 -17.06
C ILE A 872 12.41 4.52 -17.53
N SER A 873 11.44 5.33 -17.15
CA SER A 873 11.49 6.79 -17.31
C SER A 873 12.45 7.39 -16.26
N LYS A 874 13.49 8.09 -16.72
CA LYS A 874 14.45 8.79 -15.87
C LYS A 874 14.13 10.28 -15.87
N THR A 875 14.39 10.95 -14.76
CA THR A 875 14.18 12.40 -14.60
C THR A 875 15.43 13.04 -14.00
N SER A 876 15.60 14.35 -14.23
CA SER A 876 16.68 15.14 -13.63
C SER A 876 16.26 15.77 -12.29
N VAL A 877 17.23 16.33 -11.56
CA VAL A 877 16.95 17.08 -10.32
C VAL A 877 16.10 18.31 -10.63
N ASP A 878 16.41 19.04 -11.71
CA ASP A 878 15.68 20.26 -12.10
C ASP A 878 14.22 19.95 -12.43
N GLU A 879 13.96 18.89 -13.21
CA GLU A 879 12.61 18.43 -13.52
C GLU A 879 11.83 18.01 -12.27
N THR A 880 12.50 17.38 -11.30
CA THR A 880 11.89 16.97 -10.04
C THR A 880 11.52 18.19 -9.18
N VAL A 881 12.40 19.21 -9.14
CA VAL A 881 12.15 20.46 -8.43
C VAL A 881 10.96 21.20 -9.05
N ASP A 882 10.92 21.29 -10.39
CA ASP A 882 9.80 21.91 -11.10
C ASP A 882 8.49 21.15 -10.86
N ALA A 883 8.52 19.82 -10.89
CA ALA A 883 7.35 19.00 -10.59
C ALA A 883 6.84 19.21 -9.15
N LEU A 884 7.74 19.28 -8.17
CA LEU A 884 7.39 19.53 -6.77
C LEU A 884 6.88 20.97 -6.55
N ALA A 885 7.45 21.96 -7.24
CA ALA A 885 7.05 23.35 -7.11
C ALA A 885 5.65 23.62 -7.70
N ASN A 886 5.26 22.87 -8.72
CA ASN A 886 3.94 22.98 -9.36
C ASN A 886 2.89 22.03 -8.74
N ALA A 887 3.24 21.27 -7.71
CA ALA A 887 2.31 20.36 -7.05
C ALA A 887 1.47 21.07 -5.98
N GLU A 888 0.18 20.76 -5.92
CA GLU A 888 -0.69 21.22 -4.81
C GLU A 888 -0.54 20.35 -3.55
N ASN A 889 -0.31 19.05 -3.75
CA ASN A 889 -0.27 18.03 -2.72
C ASN A 889 0.92 17.09 -2.93
N VAL A 890 1.73 16.89 -1.89
CA VAL A 890 2.88 15.98 -1.90
C VAL A 890 2.75 14.97 -0.77
N ILE A 891 2.90 13.69 -1.08
CA ILE A 891 2.97 12.61 -0.08
C ILE A 891 4.36 11.98 -0.15
N LEU A 892 5.09 12.04 0.96
CA LEU A 892 6.40 11.43 1.10
C LEU A 892 6.27 10.06 1.77
N VAL A 893 6.54 8.99 1.03
CA VAL A 893 6.59 7.62 1.55
C VAL A 893 8.02 7.34 2.00
N VAL A 894 8.25 7.27 3.31
CA VAL A 894 9.60 7.07 3.86
C VAL A 894 9.85 5.61 4.20
N GLY A 895 11.09 5.17 3.94
CA GLY A 895 11.57 3.84 4.29
C GLY A 895 12.88 3.90 5.08
N TYR A 896 13.42 2.74 5.43
CA TYR A 896 14.67 2.64 6.18
C TYR A 896 15.88 3.26 5.44
N GLY A 897 15.83 3.35 4.11
CA GLY A 897 16.86 4.04 3.32
C GLY A 897 17.11 5.49 3.75
N MET A 898 16.08 6.18 4.23
CA MET A 898 16.20 7.53 4.82
C MET A 898 17.17 7.54 6.01
N ALA A 899 17.02 6.58 6.92
CA ALA A 899 17.84 6.46 8.12
C ALA A 899 19.30 6.12 7.77
N VAL A 900 19.50 5.21 6.80
CA VAL A 900 20.83 4.79 6.33
C VAL A 900 21.59 5.97 5.72
N ALA A 901 20.90 6.80 4.92
CA ALA A 901 21.48 7.99 4.29
C ALA A 901 21.54 9.21 5.23
N LYS A 902 20.98 9.13 6.45
CA LYS A 902 20.76 10.27 7.35
C LYS A 902 20.00 11.43 6.70
N ALA A 903 19.08 11.10 5.78
CA ALA A 903 18.39 12.07 4.93
C ALA A 903 17.21 12.77 5.63
N GLN A 904 16.83 12.36 6.84
CA GLN A 904 15.66 12.90 7.54
C GLN A 904 15.72 14.42 7.76
N TYR A 905 16.91 14.98 8.00
CA TYR A 905 17.10 16.42 8.18
C TYR A 905 16.89 17.18 6.87
N ALA A 906 17.51 16.72 5.79
CA ALA A 906 17.33 17.30 4.45
C ALA A 906 15.85 17.21 4.00
N ILE A 907 15.17 16.10 4.30
CA ILE A 907 13.74 15.95 4.02
C ILE A 907 12.91 16.97 4.82
N SER A 908 13.25 17.18 6.09
CA SER A 908 12.57 18.18 6.94
C SER A 908 12.70 19.60 6.37
N ASP A 909 13.89 19.95 5.88
CA ASP A 909 14.13 21.24 5.22
C ASP A 909 13.33 21.38 3.93
N VAL A 910 13.32 20.33 3.08
CA VAL A 910 12.50 20.29 1.85
C VAL A 910 11.01 20.45 2.17
N VAL A 911 10.51 19.76 3.18
CA VAL A 911 9.11 19.88 3.61
C VAL A 911 8.80 21.30 4.08
N SER A 912 9.71 21.92 4.82
CA SER A 912 9.57 23.31 5.28
C SER A 912 9.52 24.30 4.12
N MET A 913 10.38 24.10 3.10
CA MET A 913 10.39 24.92 1.87
C MET A 913 9.13 24.75 1.03
N LEU A 914 8.57 23.55 0.94
CA LEU A 914 7.33 23.32 0.20
C LEU A 914 6.12 23.92 0.95
N ARG A 915 6.07 23.76 2.28
CA ARG A 915 5.00 24.33 3.10
C ARG A 915 5.00 25.85 3.13
N SER A 916 6.16 26.50 3.08
CA SER A 916 6.23 27.96 2.99
C SER A 916 5.65 28.50 1.68
N LYS A 917 5.58 27.67 0.63
CA LYS A 917 4.89 27.96 -0.64
C LYS A 917 3.40 27.59 -0.64
N GLY A 918 2.84 27.18 0.51
CA GLY A 918 1.43 26.77 0.63
C GLY A 918 1.14 25.34 0.15
N ILE A 919 2.16 24.55 -0.18
CA ILE A 919 1.98 23.17 -0.67
C ILE A 919 1.66 22.23 0.50
N LYS A 920 0.64 21.38 0.32
CA LYS A 920 0.23 20.42 1.36
C LYS A 920 1.12 19.17 1.34
N VAL A 921 2.10 19.13 2.24
CA VAL A 921 3.04 18.00 2.37
C VAL A 921 2.68 17.10 3.55
N ARG A 922 2.52 15.79 3.29
CA ARG A 922 2.22 14.75 4.27
C ARG A 922 3.23 13.60 4.19
N PHE A 923 3.37 12.87 5.29
CA PHE A 923 4.19 11.65 5.35
C PHE A 923 3.32 10.41 5.46
N ALA A 924 3.69 9.37 4.71
CA ALA A 924 3.14 8.03 4.82
C ALA A 924 4.25 7.06 5.29
N ILE A 925 3.94 6.27 6.31
CA ILE A 925 4.91 5.37 6.94
C ILE A 925 4.28 3.97 7.01
N HIS A 926 4.93 3.01 6.37
CA HIS A 926 4.51 1.61 6.48
C HIS A 926 4.80 1.07 7.89
N PRO A 927 3.94 0.25 8.52
CA PRO A 927 4.14 -0.23 9.90
C PRO A 927 5.47 -0.98 10.14
N VAL A 928 6.03 -1.58 9.08
CA VAL A 928 7.35 -2.25 9.12
C VAL A 928 8.46 -1.48 8.40
N ALA A 929 8.25 -0.20 8.09
CA ALA A 929 9.32 0.67 7.62
C ALA A 929 10.29 0.96 8.78
N GLY A 930 11.46 0.33 8.74
CA GLY A 930 12.51 0.49 9.75
C GLY A 930 13.09 -0.84 10.22
N ARG A 931 13.93 -0.78 11.26
CA ARG A 931 14.48 -1.94 11.98
C ARG A 931 13.83 -2.16 13.36
N MET A 932 12.77 -1.42 13.68
CA MET A 932 11.96 -1.55 14.89
C MET A 932 10.58 -0.93 14.64
N PRO A 933 9.49 -1.43 15.27
CA PRO A 933 8.16 -0.80 15.19
C PRO A 933 8.18 0.69 15.48
N GLY A 934 7.76 1.51 14.52
CA GLY A 934 7.69 2.97 14.67
C GLY A 934 9.03 3.70 14.62
N GLN A 935 10.12 3.06 14.20
CA GLN A 935 11.45 3.70 14.17
C GLN A 935 11.47 4.94 13.25
N CYS A 936 10.87 4.85 12.06
CA CYS A 936 10.81 5.99 11.14
C CYS A 936 10.07 7.19 11.75
N ASN A 937 9.06 6.97 12.61
CA ASN A 937 8.36 8.05 13.31
C ASN A 937 9.30 8.79 14.27
N VAL A 938 10.10 8.06 15.04
CA VAL A 938 11.09 8.65 15.96
C VAL A 938 12.16 9.43 15.19
N LEU A 939 12.63 8.90 14.06
CA LEU A 939 13.64 9.57 13.22
C LEU A 939 13.12 10.87 12.58
N LEU A 940 11.86 10.88 12.15
CA LEU A 940 11.23 12.10 11.64
C LEU A 940 11.00 13.12 12.76
N ALA A 941 10.59 12.66 13.95
CA ALA A 941 10.45 13.52 15.12
C ALA A 941 11.80 14.12 15.55
N GLU A 942 12.88 13.34 15.52
CA GLU A 942 14.25 13.82 15.73
C GLU A 942 14.63 14.94 14.75
N ALA A 943 14.20 14.83 13.49
CA ALA A 943 14.36 15.87 12.47
C ALA A 943 13.36 17.04 12.59
N SER A 944 12.65 17.16 13.73
CA SER A 944 11.64 18.20 14.00
C SER A 944 10.45 18.22 13.05
N VAL A 945 10.13 17.09 12.40
CA VAL A 945 8.90 16.97 11.60
C VAL A 945 7.69 16.86 12.54
N PRO A 946 6.68 17.74 12.44
CA PRO A 946 5.51 17.68 13.32
C PRO A 946 4.70 16.40 13.13
N TYR A 947 4.31 15.75 14.24
CA TYR A 947 3.57 14.48 14.21
C TYR A 947 2.14 14.62 13.64
N ASP A 948 1.56 15.82 13.69
CA ASP A 948 0.25 16.15 13.10
C ASP A 948 0.32 16.15 11.56
N SER A 949 1.54 16.26 11.01
CA SER A 949 1.81 16.22 9.58
C SER A 949 2.17 14.84 9.03
N THR A 950 2.22 13.85 9.91
CA THR A 950 2.15 12.42 9.62
C THR A 950 0.71 11.92 9.74
N PRO A 951 -0.13 11.98 8.69
CA PRO A 951 -1.27 11.10 8.60
C PRO A 951 -1.12 10.18 7.37
N LEU A 952 -0.96 8.89 7.67
CA LEU A 952 -1.27 7.67 6.91
C LEU A 952 -0.24 6.62 7.34
N VAL A 953 -0.39 6.15 8.58
CA VAL A 953 -0.09 4.73 8.80
C VAL A 953 -1.19 4.02 8.03
N PHE A 954 -0.85 3.38 6.92
CA PHE A 954 -1.76 2.44 6.28
C PHE A 954 -1.92 1.28 7.27
N ALA A 955 -2.86 1.44 8.21
CA ALA A 955 -3.41 0.32 8.95
C ALA A 955 -4.31 -0.39 7.95
N HIS A 956 -3.85 -1.55 7.47
CA HIS A 956 -4.70 -2.51 6.80
C HIS A 956 -5.72 -3.10 7.76
#